data_AF-A0A1F8AIL6-F1
#
_entry.id   AF-A0A1F8AIL6-F1
#
_cell.length_a   1.000
_cell.length_b   1.000
_cell.length_c   1.000
_cell.angle_alpha   90.00
_cell.angle_beta   90.00
_cell.angle_gamma   90.00
#
_symmetry.space_group_name_H-M   'P 1'
#
loop_
_entity.id
_entity.type
_entity.pdbx_description
1 polymer ?
#
loop_
_entity_poly.entity_id
_entity_poly.type
_entity_poly.pdbx_seq_one_letter_code
_entity_poly.pdbx_strand_id
1 'polypeptide(L)'
;MSLPNTTYPHLHPTANGKQLIVNGKPFLSLAGELQNSSLTSTKYMDTVWQKLVDTHINTVLGCVTWEMIEPTEGQFTFTELDSVILGARKHRLRLVLLWFGSFKNGISTYVPTWVKTNPKRFPRAKLRKAGGVLQTADVLSIFHDEAPKSDANAFSHLMRHLREFDGNHSTVIMVQVENETGLLGDSRDGSSVAEERFSQPVPDDLLSFLAHDWDHLHPDLRSNLVHFRANAQPRGSWVDVFGRGTHTDELFMAYHYAHYLNQVATAGKQEYPIPLYTNVWQNYVGEDGDNGFPVVAGGGGLPGDYPSGGGTSNVLDIWQQFAPALDFIAPDVYLNDYAQSCRKYRHRNQPLFIPEQRRDEYGVRRIWTAYGSYQAIGVSPFGVDTLEPASNPFTKHYALLNSVSQIVLDAQRRPGSSVGFFFDELADNGSDPSKPVVRHYEEFEITIERCFVFGKPGPGSGMVIHLGGSKFLLIGWGFQVRASSLSPTATFTGILRFEEKFVVNQETGELKTLRVLNGDETRSGSFAMMPNEDPDYGGFPICVTIPASSLDFPFALFLLLFLLLQFTSEKATHVPMGLIKRFLKLSTYGGLASAGAFFYTTRNDVFVPMLPTDPIFQSAAYRKFNPEQNPTTHDLCVRKVPLSDINPTLLEKKGKLAEAFCAGVWSGWGYAFQRAYLARKYQGPETANHLWERSELKASTYDVGTLITDHFEVIEKTPERIVVRCGDSPRKQDVRESDGLFEMSAVVKPEEGVAEFALKSCFYRGKGKAENQPMPPHILWLHKQYTKLWAETAIRNVLRQ
;
A
#
# COMPACT_ATOMS: atom_id res chain seq x y z
N MET A 1 -23.64 -16.78 23.44
CA MET A 1 -23.86 -18.23 23.50
C MET A 1 -22.53 -18.88 23.89
N SER A 2 -22.53 -19.80 24.85
CA SER A 2 -21.33 -20.59 25.17
C SER A 2 -20.92 -21.42 23.95
N LEU A 3 -19.64 -21.40 23.58
CA LEU A 3 -19.11 -22.20 22.48
C LEU A 3 -19.39 -23.69 22.75
N PRO A 4 -19.86 -24.48 21.76
CA PRO A 4 -19.94 -25.93 21.90
C PRO A 4 -18.57 -26.51 22.24
N ASN A 5 -18.54 -27.60 23.01
CA ASN A 5 -17.31 -28.27 23.46
C ASN A 5 -16.66 -29.09 22.33
N THR A 6 -16.60 -28.53 21.12
CA THR A 6 -15.98 -29.13 19.94
C THR A 6 -14.46 -28.98 20.04
N THR A 7 -13.75 -30.10 20.01
CA THR A 7 -12.28 -30.14 20.15
C THR A 7 -11.54 -29.84 18.85
N TYR A 8 -12.22 -29.97 17.70
CA TYR A 8 -11.65 -29.74 16.38
C TYR A 8 -11.86 -28.29 15.89
N PRO A 9 -10.98 -27.80 14.99
CA PRO A 9 -11.16 -26.51 14.32
C PRO A 9 -12.52 -26.39 13.66
N HIS A 10 -13.20 -25.25 13.80
CA HIS A 10 -14.53 -25.07 13.20
C HIS A 10 -14.84 -23.59 12.99
N LEU A 11 -15.82 -23.29 12.14
CA LEU A 11 -16.30 -21.94 11.91
C LEU A 11 -17.47 -21.64 12.83
N HIS A 12 -17.35 -20.60 13.65
CA HIS A 12 -18.41 -20.15 14.53
C HIS A 12 -19.11 -18.90 13.96
N PRO A 13 -20.45 -18.89 13.84
CA PRO A 13 -21.19 -17.74 13.34
C PRO A 13 -20.97 -16.45 14.17
N THR A 14 -20.93 -15.32 13.48
CA THR A 14 -21.06 -13.98 14.07
C THR A 14 -22.33 -13.31 13.51
N ALA A 15 -22.64 -12.08 13.94
CA ALA A 15 -23.85 -11.39 13.50
C ALA A 15 -23.97 -11.23 11.97
N ASN A 16 -22.85 -11.15 11.26
CA ASN A 16 -22.82 -10.99 9.81
C ASN A 16 -21.72 -11.80 9.12
N GLY A 17 -21.17 -12.85 9.74
CA GLY A 17 -20.07 -13.64 9.18
C GLY A 17 -19.77 -14.88 10.01
N LYS A 18 -18.52 -15.37 9.96
CA LYS A 18 -18.02 -16.43 10.83
C LYS A 18 -16.58 -16.15 11.25
N GLN A 19 -16.16 -16.70 12.38
CA GLN A 19 -14.77 -16.74 12.82
C GLN A 19 -14.26 -18.17 12.85
N LEU A 20 -12.99 -18.37 12.52
CA LEU A 20 -12.32 -19.64 12.73
C LEU A 20 -12.02 -19.81 14.22
N ILE A 21 -12.43 -20.93 14.79
CA ILE A 21 -12.14 -21.34 16.16
C ILE A 21 -11.10 -22.46 16.11
N VAL A 22 -9.99 -22.29 16.83
CA VAL A 22 -8.92 -23.28 16.98
C VAL A 22 -8.68 -23.48 18.47
N ASN A 23 -8.75 -24.72 18.95
CA ASN A 23 -8.59 -25.06 20.37
C ASN A 23 -9.52 -24.23 21.29
N GLY A 24 -10.77 -24.06 20.88
CA GLY A 24 -11.80 -23.32 21.64
C GLY A 24 -11.66 -21.80 21.64
N LYS A 25 -10.67 -21.22 20.93
CA LYS A 25 -10.46 -19.77 20.85
C LYS A 25 -10.58 -19.27 19.41
N PRO A 26 -11.12 -18.06 19.17
CA PRO A 26 -11.07 -17.42 17.85
C PRO A 26 -9.63 -17.23 17.40
N PHE A 27 -9.39 -17.46 16.12
CA PHE A 27 -8.08 -17.47 15.52
C PHE A 27 -8.06 -16.61 14.26
N LEU A 28 -7.12 -15.66 14.22
CA LEU A 28 -6.86 -14.82 13.05
C LEU A 28 -5.69 -15.43 12.27
N SER A 29 -5.96 -15.92 11.07
CA SER A 29 -4.96 -16.58 10.24
C SER A 29 -4.11 -15.55 9.50
N LEU A 30 -2.87 -15.34 9.95
CA LEU A 30 -1.86 -14.56 9.23
C LEU A 30 -1.14 -15.54 8.30
N ALA A 31 -1.78 -15.78 7.16
CA ALA A 31 -1.44 -16.90 6.32
C ALA A 31 -0.35 -16.55 5.30
N GLY A 32 0.32 -17.56 4.78
CA GLY A 32 1.18 -17.48 3.61
C GLY A 32 1.24 -18.84 2.91
N GLU A 33 1.16 -18.83 1.59
CA GLU A 33 1.18 -20.03 0.77
C GLU A 33 2.56 -20.27 0.20
N LEU A 34 2.99 -21.53 0.23
CA LEU A 34 4.28 -21.96 -0.30
C LEU A 34 4.20 -22.17 -1.81
N GLN A 35 5.35 -22.26 -2.47
CA GLN A 35 5.39 -22.78 -3.85
C GLN A 35 4.76 -24.18 -3.93
N ASN A 36 4.19 -24.49 -5.11
CA ASN A 36 3.43 -25.71 -5.40
C ASN A 36 4.14 -27.04 -5.07
N SER A 37 5.45 -27.05 -4.85
CA SER A 37 6.24 -28.26 -4.59
C SER A 37 7.03 -28.19 -3.28
N SER A 38 6.83 -27.16 -2.47
CA SER A 38 7.64 -26.96 -1.26
C SER A 38 7.22 -27.88 -0.11
N LEU A 39 5.91 -28.02 0.11
CA LEU A 39 5.37 -28.84 1.21
C LEU A 39 5.55 -30.35 0.96
N THR A 40 5.98 -30.77 -0.23
CA THR A 40 6.21 -32.19 -0.55
C THR A 40 7.55 -32.72 -0.03
N SER A 41 8.38 -31.88 0.61
CA SER A 41 9.68 -32.27 1.14
C SER A 41 9.96 -31.67 2.50
N THR A 42 9.98 -32.50 3.53
CA THR A 42 10.37 -32.16 4.90
C THR A 42 11.76 -31.53 4.93
N LYS A 43 12.71 -32.10 4.17
CA LYS A 43 14.09 -31.61 4.10
C LYS A 43 14.18 -30.19 3.52
N TYR A 44 13.36 -29.88 2.53
CA TYR A 44 13.27 -28.51 2.02
C TYR A 44 12.65 -27.59 3.08
N MET A 45 11.55 -28.03 3.68
CA MET A 45 10.83 -27.26 4.70
C MET A 45 11.65 -26.96 5.96
N ASP A 46 12.61 -27.82 6.34
CA ASP A 46 13.58 -27.55 7.41
C ASP A 46 14.35 -26.23 7.21
N THR A 47 14.51 -25.78 5.96
CA THR A 47 15.16 -24.49 5.62
C THR A 47 14.21 -23.29 5.58
N VAL A 48 12.90 -23.55 5.63
CA VAL A 48 11.82 -22.57 5.39
C VAL A 48 11.09 -22.22 6.69
N TRP A 49 10.83 -23.18 7.58
CA TRP A 49 9.95 -22.96 8.74
C TRP A 49 10.30 -21.74 9.57
N GLN A 50 11.58 -21.54 9.88
CA GLN A 50 12.01 -20.40 10.69
C GLN A 50 11.80 -19.07 9.97
N LYS A 51 12.00 -19.01 8.65
CA LYS A 51 11.76 -17.78 7.86
C LYS A 51 10.29 -17.36 7.91
N LEU A 52 9.37 -18.33 7.91
CA LEU A 52 7.93 -18.05 8.03
C LEU A 52 7.60 -17.49 9.42
N VAL A 53 8.16 -18.08 10.48
CA VAL A 53 8.02 -17.57 11.86
C VAL A 53 8.57 -16.14 11.98
N ASP A 54 9.75 -15.89 11.44
CA ASP A 54 10.41 -14.57 11.46
C ASP A 54 9.65 -13.52 10.62
N THR A 55 8.79 -13.97 9.70
CA THR A 55 7.85 -13.13 8.92
C THR A 55 6.51 -12.93 9.65
N HIS A 56 6.35 -13.46 10.87
CA HIS A 56 5.10 -13.47 11.63
C HIS A 56 3.92 -14.20 10.96
N ILE A 57 4.21 -15.10 10.02
CA ILE A 57 3.21 -16.03 9.49
C ILE A 57 2.86 -17.03 10.60
N ASN A 58 1.57 -17.24 10.85
CA ASN A 58 1.10 -18.19 11.87
C ASN A 58 0.39 -19.41 11.25
N THR A 59 0.07 -19.34 9.95
CA THR A 59 -0.65 -20.36 9.21
C THR A 59 -0.02 -20.53 7.84
N VAL A 60 0.33 -21.76 7.47
CA VAL A 60 1.00 -22.06 6.21
C VAL A 60 0.08 -22.85 5.31
N LEU A 61 -0.06 -22.41 4.07
CA LEU A 61 -0.78 -23.13 3.02
C LEU A 61 0.22 -23.92 2.19
N GLY A 62 -0.06 -25.20 1.95
CA GLY A 62 0.77 -26.00 1.07
C GLY A 62 0.12 -27.32 0.68
N CYS A 63 0.58 -27.87 -0.43
CA CYS A 63 -0.10 -28.97 -1.09
C CYS A 63 0.09 -30.33 -0.40
N VAL A 64 -0.96 -31.14 -0.49
CA VAL A 64 -0.90 -32.60 -0.39
C VAL A 64 -1.47 -33.13 -1.70
N THR A 65 -0.66 -33.87 -2.44
CA THR A 65 -1.02 -34.31 -3.79
C THR A 65 -1.48 -35.75 -3.78
N TRP A 66 -2.51 -36.06 -4.58
CA TRP A 66 -3.06 -37.41 -4.66
C TRP A 66 -1.99 -38.42 -5.09
N GLU A 67 -1.18 -38.10 -6.10
CA GLU A 67 -0.11 -38.97 -6.57
C GLU A 67 0.93 -39.35 -5.52
N MET A 68 1.17 -38.51 -4.51
CA MET A 68 2.12 -38.81 -3.45
C MET A 68 1.53 -39.69 -2.37
N ILE A 69 0.27 -39.45 -1.99
CA ILE A 69 -0.34 -40.22 -0.91
C ILE A 69 -0.89 -41.56 -1.39
N GLU A 70 -1.18 -41.73 -2.68
CA GLU A 70 -1.70 -42.98 -3.27
C GLU A 70 -0.98 -43.34 -4.59
N PRO A 71 0.34 -43.61 -4.56
CA PRO A 71 1.13 -43.85 -5.77
C PRO A 71 0.68 -45.13 -6.52
N THR A 72 0.16 -46.12 -5.78
CA THR A 72 -0.50 -47.31 -6.31
C THR A 72 -1.91 -47.35 -5.76
N GLU A 73 -2.90 -47.64 -6.62
CA GLU A 73 -4.31 -47.66 -6.23
C GLU A 73 -4.56 -48.54 -4.99
N GLY A 74 -5.21 -47.96 -3.98
CA GLY A 74 -5.50 -48.58 -2.69
C GLY A 74 -4.32 -48.65 -1.71
N GLN A 75 -3.12 -48.18 -2.08
CA GLN A 75 -1.93 -48.22 -1.24
C GLN A 75 -1.53 -46.80 -0.81
N PHE A 76 -1.99 -46.42 0.39
CA PHE A 76 -1.76 -45.09 0.93
C PHE A 76 -0.45 -44.98 1.72
N THR A 77 0.24 -43.84 1.61
CA THR A 77 1.39 -43.48 2.43
C THR A 77 1.30 -42.02 2.88
N PHE A 78 1.55 -41.78 4.17
CA PHE A 78 1.51 -40.44 4.76
C PHE A 78 2.83 -40.04 5.45
N THR A 79 3.89 -40.83 5.30
CA THR A 79 5.17 -40.66 6.02
C THR A 79 5.75 -39.25 5.86
N GLU A 80 5.75 -38.72 4.63
CA GLU A 80 6.28 -37.38 4.36
C GLU A 80 5.35 -36.28 4.93
N LEU A 81 4.03 -36.46 4.79
CA LEU A 81 3.03 -35.54 5.35
C LEU A 81 3.12 -35.48 6.88
N ASP A 82 3.30 -36.61 7.55
CA ASP A 82 3.48 -36.68 9.01
C ASP A 82 4.69 -35.87 9.45
N SER A 83 5.80 -36.03 8.74
CA SER A 83 7.05 -35.32 9.01
C SER A 83 6.89 -33.80 8.83
N VAL A 84 6.17 -33.37 7.80
CA VAL A 84 5.79 -31.96 7.58
C VAL A 84 4.90 -31.42 8.69
N ILE A 85 3.85 -32.15 9.09
CA ILE A 85 2.94 -31.75 10.18
C ILE A 85 3.73 -31.58 11.49
N LEU A 86 4.65 -32.50 11.80
CA LEU A 86 5.52 -32.40 12.96
C LEU A 86 6.49 -31.21 12.87
N GLY A 87 7.00 -30.89 11.67
CA GLY A 87 7.79 -29.71 11.40
C GLY A 87 7.03 -28.42 11.72
N ALA A 88 5.84 -28.25 11.17
CA ALA A 88 4.97 -27.10 11.47
C ALA A 88 4.67 -26.99 12.98
N ARG A 89 4.37 -28.13 13.62
CA ARG A 89 4.09 -28.20 15.06
C ARG A 89 5.28 -27.77 15.91
N LYS A 90 6.50 -28.18 15.55
CA LYS A 90 7.75 -27.77 16.22
C LYS A 90 7.95 -26.24 16.18
N HIS A 91 7.55 -25.61 15.08
CA HIS A 91 7.61 -24.16 14.88
C HIS A 91 6.35 -23.42 15.34
N ARG A 92 5.38 -24.12 15.95
CA ARG A 92 4.08 -23.57 16.41
C ARG A 92 3.25 -22.92 15.30
N LEU A 93 3.43 -23.39 14.07
CA LEU A 93 2.66 -22.98 12.90
C LEU A 93 1.41 -23.86 12.76
N ARG A 94 0.35 -23.28 12.22
CA ARG A 94 -0.83 -24.02 11.75
C ARG A 94 -0.69 -24.31 10.26
N LEU A 95 -1.41 -25.31 9.79
CA LEU A 95 -1.45 -25.71 8.39
C LEU A 95 -2.86 -25.60 7.83
N VAL A 96 -2.94 -25.13 6.59
CA VAL A 96 -4.07 -25.36 5.70
C VAL A 96 -3.54 -26.22 4.57
N LEU A 97 -4.03 -27.45 4.48
CA LEU A 97 -3.55 -28.38 3.44
C LEU A 97 -4.33 -28.14 2.16
N LEU A 98 -3.63 -28.09 1.04
CA LEU A 98 -4.25 -27.93 -0.28
C LEU A 98 -4.35 -29.31 -0.94
N TRP A 99 -5.55 -29.89 -1.00
CA TRP A 99 -5.76 -31.17 -1.68
C TRP A 99 -5.63 -30.96 -3.19
N PHE A 100 -4.51 -31.36 -3.76
CA PHE A 100 -4.34 -31.39 -5.22
C PHE A 100 -4.73 -32.78 -5.73
N GLY A 101 -6.05 -32.97 -5.85
CA GLY A 101 -6.71 -34.18 -6.32
C GLY A 101 -6.86 -34.20 -7.83
N SER A 102 -8.11 -34.28 -8.29
CA SER A 102 -8.46 -34.27 -9.71
C SER A 102 -8.18 -32.93 -10.39
N PHE A 103 -8.21 -31.82 -9.66
CA PHE A 103 -8.07 -30.50 -10.28
C PHE A 103 -7.00 -29.65 -9.61
N LYS A 104 -6.08 -29.15 -10.44
CA LYS A 104 -5.13 -28.10 -10.12
C LYS A 104 -5.01 -27.17 -11.32
N ASN A 105 -5.48 -25.93 -11.21
CA ASN A 105 -5.41 -24.90 -12.27
C ASN A 105 -6.12 -25.36 -13.57
N GLY A 106 -7.34 -25.88 -13.42
CA GLY A 106 -8.16 -26.37 -14.54
C GLY A 106 -7.60 -27.59 -15.28
N ILE A 107 -6.61 -28.29 -14.72
CA ILE A 107 -6.00 -29.51 -15.29
C ILE A 107 -5.80 -30.59 -14.22
N SER A 108 -5.60 -31.85 -14.63
CA SER A 108 -5.45 -32.99 -13.70
C SER A 108 -4.03 -33.53 -13.68
N THR A 109 -3.09 -32.68 -13.25
CA THR A 109 -1.65 -32.98 -13.22
C THR A 109 -1.20 -33.74 -11.98
N TYR A 110 -1.87 -33.58 -10.84
CA TYR A 110 -1.46 -34.16 -9.56
C TYR A 110 -2.17 -35.49 -9.21
N VAL A 111 -3.00 -36.01 -10.12
CA VAL A 111 -3.59 -37.34 -10.01
C VAL A 111 -2.50 -38.44 -10.14
N PRO A 112 -2.65 -39.61 -9.51
CA PRO A 112 -1.68 -40.69 -9.60
C PRO A 112 -1.46 -41.22 -11.02
N THR A 113 -0.33 -41.89 -11.24
CA THR A 113 0.01 -42.50 -12.54
C THR A 113 -1.09 -43.42 -13.05
N TRP A 114 -1.70 -44.23 -12.19
CA TRP A 114 -2.77 -45.17 -12.56
C TRP A 114 -4.06 -44.48 -13.03
N VAL A 115 -4.28 -43.21 -12.65
CA VAL A 115 -5.31 -42.34 -13.23
C VAL A 115 -4.84 -41.76 -14.56
N LYS A 116 -3.63 -41.17 -14.59
CA LYS A 116 -3.05 -40.50 -15.78
C LYS A 116 -2.98 -41.41 -17.00
N THR A 117 -2.58 -42.67 -16.82
CA THR A 117 -2.30 -43.61 -17.91
C THR A 117 -3.49 -44.48 -18.30
N ASN A 118 -4.66 -44.29 -17.68
CA ASN A 118 -5.86 -45.08 -17.97
C ASN A 118 -7.03 -44.21 -18.47
N PRO A 119 -6.92 -43.60 -19.67
CA PRO A 119 -7.96 -42.71 -20.21
C PRO A 119 -9.26 -43.43 -20.57
N LYS A 120 -9.30 -44.76 -20.54
CA LYS A 120 -10.55 -45.54 -20.68
C LYS A 120 -11.38 -45.51 -19.41
N ARG A 121 -10.73 -45.66 -18.24
CA ARG A 121 -11.38 -45.58 -16.93
C ARG A 121 -11.58 -44.13 -16.48
N PHE A 122 -10.63 -43.26 -16.82
CA PHE A 122 -10.63 -41.83 -16.47
C PHE A 122 -10.57 -40.96 -17.74
N PRO A 123 -11.69 -40.82 -18.46
CA PRO A 123 -11.71 -40.03 -19.69
C PRO A 123 -11.38 -38.57 -19.44
N ARG A 124 -10.70 -37.96 -20.41
CA ARG A 124 -10.40 -36.53 -20.44
C ARG A 124 -11.52 -35.76 -21.16
N ALA A 125 -11.75 -34.53 -20.73
CA ALA A 125 -12.66 -33.63 -21.42
C ALA A 125 -12.21 -33.39 -22.88
N LYS A 126 -13.16 -33.02 -23.74
CA LYS A 126 -12.90 -32.64 -25.13
C LYS A 126 -13.19 -31.15 -25.32
N LEU A 127 -12.27 -30.44 -25.95
CA LEU A 127 -12.42 -29.05 -26.35
C LEU A 127 -12.95 -28.99 -27.78
N ARG A 128 -14.00 -28.20 -28.00
CA ARG A 128 -14.59 -27.92 -29.31
C ARG A 128 -13.74 -26.86 -30.00
N LYS A 129 -13.13 -27.21 -31.13
CA LYS A 129 -12.30 -26.32 -31.95
C LYS A 129 -12.96 -26.05 -33.31
N ALA A 130 -12.41 -25.08 -34.04
CA ALA A 130 -12.91 -24.69 -35.35
C ALA A 130 -13.03 -25.91 -36.30
N GLY A 131 -14.06 -25.91 -37.14
CA GLY A 131 -14.33 -27.01 -38.07
C GLY A 131 -14.92 -28.28 -37.42
N GLY A 132 -15.38 -28.20 -36.16
CA GLY A 132 -15.99 -29.34 -35.45
C GLY A 132 -14.97 -30.34 -34.89
N VAL A 133 -13.69 -29.95 -34.84
CA VAL A 133 -12.62 -30.80 -34.29
C VAL A 133 -12.74 -30.86 -32.77
N LEU A 134 -12.69 -32.07 -32.22
CA LEU A 134 -12.57 -32.30 -30.78
C LEU A 134 -11.12 -32.55 -30.40
N GLN A 135 -10.55 -31.68 -29.58
CA GLN A 135 -9.21 -31.83 -29.02
C GLN A 135 -9.30 -32.39 -27.60
N THR A 136 -8.45 -33.35 -27.24
CA THR A 136 -8.36 -33.84 -25.85
C THR A 136 -7.75 -32.76 -24.95
N ALA A 137 -8.41 -32.45 -23.84
CA ALA A 137 -7.91 -31.55 -22.80
C ALA A 137 -7.02 -32.28 -21.78
N ASP A 138 -6.23 -31.53 -21.02
CA ASP A 138 -5.40 -32.04 -19.91
C ASP A 138 -6.18 -32.18 -18.59
N VAL A 139 -7.51 -32.10 -18.63
CA VAL A 139 -8.40 -32.24 -17.47
C VAL A 139 -9.31 -33.47 -17.62
N LEU A 140 -9.57 -34.15 -16.51
CA LEU A 140 -10.56 -35.23 -16.45
C LEU A 140 -11.96 -34.70 -16.81
N SER A 141 -12.75 -35.49 -17.54
CA SER A 141 -14.17 -35.19 -17.73
C SER A 141 -14.93 -35.50 -16.45
N ILE A 142 -15.76 -34.55 -16.00
CA ILE A 142 -16.62 -34.69 -14.82
C ILE A 142 -17.90 -35.48 -15.09
N PHE A 143 -18.13 -35.92 -16.32
CA PHE A 143 -19.35 -36.63 -16.73
C PHE A 143 -19.23 -38.15 -16.65
N HIS A 144 -18.20 -38.63 -15.97
CA HIS A 144 -17.94 -40.04 -15.70
C HIS A 144 -17.79 -40.29 -14.20
N ASP A 145 -18.33 -41.42 -13.74
CA ASP A 145 -18.42 -41.77 -12.33
C ASP A 145 -17.08 -42.08 -11.63
N GLU A 146 -16.10 -42.61 -12.36
CA GLU A 146 -14.89 -43.19 -11.77
C GLU A 146 -13.99 -42.14 -11.11
N ALA A 147 -13.84 -40.97 -11.73
CA ALA A 147 -13.01 -39.88 -11.21
C ALA A 147 -13.50 -39.39 -9.84
N PRO A 148 -14.76 -38.91 -9.68
CA PRO A 148 -15.23 -38.41 -8.38
C PRO A 148 -15.26 -39.48 -7.30
N LYS A 149 -15.52 -40.75 -7.66
CA LYS A 149 -15.47 -41.87 -6.70
C LYS A 149 -14.05 -42.12 -6.19
N SER A 150 -13.07 -42.14 -7.10
CA SER A 150 -11.68 -42.40 -6.75
C SER A 150 -11.07 -41.24 -5.96
N ASP A 151 -11.39 -40.00 -6.35
CA ASP A 151 -10.96 -38.80 -5.65
C ASP A 151 -11.55 -38.74 -4.23
N ALA A 152 -12.87 -38.89 -4.10
CA ALA A 152 -13.53 -38.92 -2.80
C ALA A 152 -12.99 -40.02 -1.88
N ASN A 153 -12.63 -41.18 -2.43
CA ASN A 153 -11.98 -42.25 -1.66
C ASN A 153 -10.61 -41.81 -1.14
N ALA A 154 -9.74 -41.28 -2.00
CA ALA A 154 -8.42 -40.83 -1.60
C ALA A 154 -8.48 -39.67 -0.59
N PHE A 155 -9.36 -38.69 -0.82
CA PHE A 155 -9.59 -37.59 0.10
C PHE A 155 -10.13 -38.07 1.45
N SER A 156 -11.04 -39.06 1.48
CA SER A 156 -11.51 -39.65 2.74
C SER A 156 -10.37 -40.30 3.53
N HIS A 157 -9.43 -40.99 2.86
CA HIS A 157 -8.25 -41.57 3.49
C HIS A 157 -7.31 -40.50 4.06
N LEU A 158 -7.09 -39.40 3.34
CA LEU A 158 -6.37 -38.23 3.86
C LEU A 158 -7.04 -37.68 5.12
N MET A 159 -8.34 -37.38 5.06
CA MET A 159 -9.05 -36.78 6.19
C MET A 159 -9.13 -37.71 7.41
N ARG A 160 -9.29 -39.02 7.20
CA ARG A 160 -9.21 -40.04 8.27
C ARG A 160 -7.84 -40.03 8.93
N HIS A 161 -6.77 -40.04 8.14
CA HIS A 161 -5.40 -39.97 8.64
C HIS A 161 -5.16 -38.70 9.45
N LEU A 162 -5.63 -37.53 8.98
CA LEU A 162 -5.53 -36.27 9.71
C LEU A 162 -6.26 -36.31 11.07
N ARG A 163 -7.45 -36.92 11.15
CA ARG A 163 -8.16 -37.11 12.42
C ARG A 163 -7.32 -37.93 13.40
N GLU A 164 -6.75 -39.03 12.93
CA GLU A 164 -6.02 -40.00 13.75
C GLU A 164 -4.65 -39.45 14.21
N PHE A 165 -3.92 -38.80 13.31
CA PHE A 165 -2.56 -38.31 13.56
C PHE A 165 -2.52 -36.93 14.23
N ASP A 166 -3.41 -36.01 13.84
CA ASP A 166 -3.33 -34.60 14.21
C ASP A 166 -4.55 -34.08 15.01
N GLY A 167 -5.63 -34.86 15.12
CA GLY A 167 -6.89 -34.43 15.74
C GLY A 167 -6.79 -33.90 17.17
N ASN A 168 -5.78 -34.32 17.94
CA ASN A 168 -5.54 -33.84 19.31
C ASN A 168 -4.71 -32.55 19.39
N HIS A 169 -4.10 -32.12 18.27
CA HIS A 169 -3.17 -30.99 18.23
C HIS A 169 -3.73 -29.80 17.44
N SER A 170 -4.64 -30.06 16.50
CA SER A 170 -5.19 -29.06 15.59
C SER A 170 -4.07 -28.31 14.86
N THR A 171 -3.03 -29.02 14.41
CA THR A 171 -1.97 -28.39 13.60
C THR A 171 -2.56 -28.03 12.24
N VAL A 172 -3.27 -28.96 11.61
CA VAL A 172 -4.09 -28.73 10.41
C VAL A 172 -5.44 -28.15 10.84
N ILE A 173 -5.73 -26.92 10.39
CA ILE A 173 -6.90 -26.17 10.83
C ILE A 173 -7.99 -26.01 9.76
N MET A 174 -7.63 -26.15 8.49
CA MET A 174 -8.57 -26.20 7.34
C MET A 174 -7.95 -27.05 6.24
N VAL A 175 -8.78 -27.48 5.27
CA VAL A 175 -8.30 -28.14 4.05
C VAL A 175 -9.00 -27.51 2.84
N GLN A 176 -8.22 -27.13 1.83
CA GLN A 176 -8.76 -26.79 0.52
C GLN A 176 -9.05 -28.09 -0.23
N VAL A 177 -10.23 -28.22 -0.81
CA VAL A 177 -10.65 -29.36 -1.63
C VAL A 177 -10.47 -28.99 -3.09
N GLU A 178 -9.54 -29.66 -3.76
CA GLU A 178 -9.05 -29.32 -5.10
C GLU A 178 -8.30 -27.98 -5.15
N ASN A 179 -7.88 -27.57 -6.36
CA ASN A 179 -7.30 -26.26 -6.60
C ASN A 179 -7.73 -25.68 -7.94
N GLU A 180 -8.34 -24.50 -7.93
CA GLU A 180 -8.73 -23.75 -9.14
C GLU A 180 -9.42 -24.64 -10.20
N THR A 181 -10.51 -25.30 -9.78
CA THR A 181 -11.27 -26.22 -10.64
C THR A 181 -11.97 -25.52 -11.80
N GLY A 182 -12.17 -26.23 -12.90
CA GLY A 182 -12.84 -25.75 -14.11
C GLY A 182 -12.21 -26.28 -15.39
N LEU A 183 -12.70 -25.84 -16.54
CA LEU A 183 -12.20 -26.21 -17.86
C LEU A 183 -11.53 -25.03 -18.56
N LEU A 184 -10.29 -25.21 -19.00
CA LEU A 184 -9.57 -24.24 -19.83
C LEU A 184 -9.63 -24.61 -21.32
N GLY A 185 -9.65 -23.58 -22.18
CA GLY A 185 -9.58 -23.70 -23.63
C GLY A 185 -10.92 -23.98 -24.34
N ASP A 186 -12.02 -24.08 -23.60
CA ASP A 186 -13.41 -24.14 -24.07
C ASP A 186 -14.36 -23.85 -22.89
N SER A 187 -15.59 -23.41 -23.15
CA SER A 187 -16.60 -23.09 -22.12
C SER A 187 -17.23 -24.33 -21.48
N ARG A 188 -17.18 -25.50 -22.11
CA ARG A 188 -17.76 -26.77 -21.62
C ARG A 188 -17.09 -27.98 -22.25
N ASP A 189 -17.14 -29.13 -21.57
CA ASP A 189 -16.73 -30.41 -22.16
C ASP A 189 -17.60 -30.73 -23.39
N GLY A 190 -16.95 -30.88 -24.54
CA GLY A 190 -17.54 -31.27 -25.82
C GLY A 190 -17.52 -32.78 -26.08
N SER A 191 -17.23 -33.59 -25.07
CA SER A 191 -17.37 -35.05 -25.19
C SER A 191 -18.81 -35.44 -25.48
N SER A 192 -19.02 -36.60 -26.12
CA SER A 192 -20.38 -37.08 -26.46
C SER A 192 -21.25 -37.26 -25.22
N VAL A 193 -20.66 -37.68 -24.09
CA VAL A 193 -21.37 -37.85 -22.82
C VAL A 193 -21.79 -36.50 -22.24
N ALA A 194 -20.91 -35.49 -22.29
CA ALA A 194 -21.26 -34.14 -21.86
C ALA A 194 -22.34 -33.51 -22.74
N GLU A 195 -22.30 -33.74 -24.06
CA GLU A 195 -23.31 -33.24 -24.98
C GLU A 195 -24.69 -33.88 -24.77
N GLU A 196 -24.71 -35.19 -24.50
CA GLU A 196 -25.94 -35.89 -24.12
C GLU A 196 -26.54 -35.29 -22.85
N ARG A 197 -25.71 -35.08 -21.81
CA ARG A 197 -26.13 -34.44 -20.54
C ARG A 197 -26.62 -33.01 -20.74
N PHE A 198 -25.94 -32.22 -21.57
CA PHE A 198 -26.34 -30.84 -21.86
C PHE A 198 -27.65 -30.73 -22.66
N SER A 199 -27.99 -31.79 -23.42
CA SER A 199 -29.24 -31.87 -24.18
C SER A 199 -30.42 -32.37 -23.33
N GLN A 200 -30.16 -32.96 -22.16
CA GLN A 200 -31.20 -33.38 -21.23
C GLN A 200 -31.87 -32.18 -20.54
N PRO A 201 -33.08 -32.35 -19.98
CA PRO A 201 -33.74 -31.30 -19.21
C PRO A 201 -32.87 -30.79 -18.05
N VAL A 202 -32.91 -29.49 -17.79
CA VAL A 202 -32.25 -28.89 -16.63
C VAL A 202 -32.84 -29.50 -15.34
N PRO A 203 -32.00 -29.89 -14.36
CA PRO A 203 -32.47 -30.42 -13.08
C PRO A 203 -33.46 -29.51 -12.35
N ASP A 204 -34.54 -30.09 -11.81
CA ASP A 204 -35.63 -29.36 -11.16
C ASP A 204 -35.18 -28.62 -9.89
N ASP A 205 -34.17 -29.12 -9.19
CA ASP A 205 -33.59 -28.48 -8.01
C ASP A 205 -32.88 -27.16 -8.36
N LEU A 206 -32.13 -27.11 -9.46
CA LEU A 206 -31.54 -25.88 -9.99
C LEU A 206 -32.61 -24.87 -10.40
N LEU A 207 -33.63 -25.30 -11.15
CA LEU A 207 -34.72 -24.41 -11.56
C LEU A 207 -35.48 -23.86 -10.35
N SER A 208 -35.77 -24.72 -9.37
CA SER A 208 -36.48 -24.33 -8.15
C SER A 208 -35.66 -23.35 -7.32
N PHE A 209 -34.36 -23.59 -7.18
CA PHE A 209 -33.44 -22.68 -6.50
C PHE A 209 -33.42 -21.29 -7.15
N LEU A 210 -33.14 -21.23 -8.45
CA LEU A 210 -33.05 -19.95 -9.17
C LEU A 210 -34.37 -19.16 -9.17
N ALA A 211 -35.51 -19.86 -9.24
CA ALA A 211 -36.82 -19.23 -9.20
C ALA A 211 -37.17 -18.72 -7.79
N HIS A 212 -36.93 -19.54 -6.75
CA HIS A 212 -37.27 -19.22 -5.37
C HIS A 212 -36.39 -18.10 -4.81
N ASP A 213 -35.10 -18.11 -5.14
CA ASP A 213 -34.10 -17.27 -4.50
C ASP A 213 -33.67 -16.06 -5.33
N TRP A 214 -34.40 -15.78 -6.43
CA TRP A 214 -34.06 -14.80 -7.44
C TRP A 214 -33.59 -13.45 -6.88
N ASP A 215 -34.27 -12.89 -5.89
CA ASP A 215 -33.97 -11.56 -5.36
C ASP A 215 -32.71 -11.53 -4.48
N HIS A 216 -32.25 -12.70 -4.00
CA HIS A 216 -31.05 -12.85 -3.18
C HIS A 216 -29.84 -13.38 -3.96
N LEU A 217 -30.02 -13.81 -5.23
CA LEU A 217 -28.90 -14.21 -6.08
C LEU A 217 -27.89 -13.07 -6.26
N HIS A 218 -26.62 -13.45 -6.38
CA HIS A 218 -25.55 -12.52 -6.68
C HIS A 218 -25.87 -11.71 -7.96
N PRO A 219 -25.64 -10.38 -7.99
CA PRO A 219 -25.91 -9.55 -9.16
C PRO A 219 -25.28 -10.10 -10.46
N ASP A 220 -24.03 -10.57 -10.39
CA ASP A 220 -23.29 -11.12 -11.53
C ASP A 220 -23.94 -12.41 -12.10
N LEU A 221 -24.56 -13.25 -11.27
CA LEU A 221 -25.31 -14.40 -11.75
C LEU A 221 -26.62 -13.95 -12.43
N ARG A 222 -27.35 -13.02 -11.81
CA ARG A 222 -28.62 -12.53 -12.38
C ARG A 222 -28.45 -11.88 -13.75
N SER A 223 -27.35 -11.17 -13.99
CA SER A 223 -27.06 -10.60 -15.31
C SER A 223 -26.90 -11.67 -16.40
N ASN A 224 -26.50 -12.89 -16.04
CA ASN A 224 -26.36 -14.00 -16.96
C ASN A 224 -27.65 -14.82 -17.14
N LEU A 225 -28.67 -14.59 -16.30
CA LEU A 225 -29.94 -15.34 -16.28
C LEU A 225 -31.11 -14.58 -16.91
N VAL A 226 -30.83 -13.61 -17.80
CA VAL A 226 -31.88 -12.79 -18.45
C VAL A 226 -32.87 -13.64 -19.25
N HIS A 227 -32.41 -14.68 -19.95
CA HIS A 227 -33.27 -15.58 -20.73
C HIS A 227 -34.15 -16.43 -19.82
N PHE A 228 -33.59 -16.96 -18.72
CA PHE A 228 -34.35 -17.67 -17.69
C PHE A 228 -35.44 -16.78 -17.09
N ARG A 229 -35.12 -15.52 -16.76
CA ARG A 229 -36.09 -14.57 -16.20
C ARG A 229 -37.21 -14.20 -17.15
N ALA A 230 -36.93 -14.16 -18.45
CA ALA A 230 -37.93 -13.91 -19.49
C ALA A 230 -38.81 -15.14 -19.78
N ASN A 231 -38.37 -16.34 -19.37
CA ASN A 231 -39.10 -17.57 -19.58
C ASN A 231 -40.17 -17.78 -18.50
N ALA A 232 -41.45 -17.67 -18.88
CA ALA A 232 -42.57 -17.81 -17.94
C ALA A 232 -42.74 -19.23 -17.36
N GLN A 233 -42.26 -20.26 -18.06
CA GLN A 233 -42.23 -21.65 -17.60
C GLN A 233 -40.94 -22.33 -18.06
N PRO A 234 -39.81 -22.08 -17.35
CA PRO A 234 -38.52 -22.64 -17.72
C PRO A 234 -38.55 -24.17 -17.63
N ARG A 235 -38.53 -24.84 -18.79
CA ARG A 235 -38.48 -26.29 -18.96
C ARG A 235 -37.74 -26.63 -20.25
N GLY A 236 -37.12 -27.81 -20.29
CA GLY A 236 -36.36 -28.28 -21.45
C GLY A 236 -34.86 -28.28 -21.20
N SER A 237 -34.09 -28.33 -22.28
CA SER A 237 -32.63 -28.38 -22.24
C SER A 237 -32.01 -27.10 -21.65
N TRP A 238 -30.71 -27.14 -21.38
CA TRP A 238 -29.96 -25.97 -20.92
C TRP A 238 -30.09 -24.78 -21.87
N VAL A 239 -30.12 -25.02 -23.18
CA VAL A 239 -30.32 -23.96 -24.19
C VAL A 239 -31.75 -23.43 -24.19
N ASP A 240 -32.76 -24.28 -23.98
CA ASP A 240 -34.17 -23.85 -23.93
C ASP A 240 -34.42 -22.93 -22.73
N VAL A 241 -33.81 -23.27 -21.58
CA VAL A 241 -34.02 -22.61 -20.30
C VAL A 241 -33.17 -21.36 -20.12
N PHE A 242 -31.89 -21.40 -20.51
CA PHE A 242 -30.92 -20.32 -20.25
C PHE A 242 -30.45 -19.60 -21.52
N GLY A 243 -30.84 -20.07 -22.70
CA GLY A 243 -30.41 -19.52 -23.98
C GLY A 243 -29.06 -20.09 -24.43
N ARG A 244 -28.65 -19.78 -25.66
CA ARG A 244 -27.37 -20.23 -26.22
C ARG A 244 -26.26 -19.24 -25.89
N GLY A 245 -25.17 -19.71 -25.29
CA GLY A 245 -23.97 -18.90 -25.04
C GLY A 245 -22.98 -19.58 -24.13
N THR A 246 -21.76 -19.02 -24.04
CA THR A 246 -20.69 -19.53 -23.17
C THR A 246 -21.04 -19.46 -21.69
N HIS A 247 -21.87 -18.50 -21.26
CA HIS A 247 -22.36 -18.43 -19.88
C HIS A 247 -23.37 -19.53 -19.53
N THR A 248 -24.16 -20.01 -20.50
CA THR A 248 -25.01 -21.20 -20.29
C THR A 248 -24.16 -22.46 -20.17
N ASP A 249 -23.13 -22.59 -21.02
CA ASP A 249 -22.14 -23.66 -20.93
C ASP A 249 -21.43 -23.66 -19.57
N GLU A 250 -21.04 -22.49 -19.08
CA GLU A 250 -20.41 -22.30 -17.77
C GLU A 250 -21.35 -22.63 -16.61
N LEU A 251 -22.62 -22.21 -16.66
CA LEU A 251 -23.61 -22.54 -15.64
C LEU A 251 -23.80 -24.06 -15.52
N PHE A 252 -23.82 -24.76 -16.66
CA PHE A 252 -23.84 -26.22 -16.72
C PHE A 252 -22.59 -26.82 -16.07
N MET A 253 -21.40 -26.34 -16.45
CA MET A 253 -20.15 -26.82 -15.87
C MET A 253 -20.10 -26.56 -14.36
N ALA A 254 -20.47 -25.37 -13.89
CA ALA A 254 -20.46 -24.99 -12.48
C ALA A 254 -21.39 -25.87 -11.64
N TYR A 255 -22.60 -26.14 -12.13
CA TYR A 255 -23.53 -27.05 -11.46
C TYR A 255 -22.93 -28.45 -11.27
N HIS A 256 -22.31 -29.00 -12.32
CA HIS A 256 -21.75 -30.35 -12.25
C HIS A 256 -20.42 -30.42 -11.49
N TYR A 257 -19.57 -29.37 -11.56
CA TYR A 257 -18.38 -29.26 -10.71
C TYR A 257 -18.75 -29.11 -9.23
N ALA A 258 -19.78 -28.33 -8.90
CA ALA A 258 -20.25 -28.20 -7.53
C ALA A 258 -20.65 -29.56 -6.96
N HIS A 259 -21.42 -30.38 -7.70
CA HIS A 259 -21.77 -31.75 -7.28
C HIS A 259 -20.55 -32.66 -7.14
N TYR A 260 -19.59 -32.59 -8.07
CA TYR A 260 -18.34 -33.34 -7.97
C TYR A 260 -17.61 -33.02 -6.67
N LEU A 261 -17.31 -31.74 -6.42
CA LEU A 261 -16.56 -31.33 -5.23
C LEU A 261 -17.36 -31.54 -3.96
N ASN A 262 -18.69 -31.44 -4.01
CA ASN A 262 -19.55 -31.78 -2.89
C ASN A 262 -19.42 -33.25 -2.49
N GLN A 263 -19.31 -34.16 -3.47
CA GLN A 263 -19.09 -35.58 -3.19
C GLN A 263 -17.75 -35.82 -2.49
N VAL A 264 -16.67 -35.19 -2.97
CA VAL A 264 -15.33 -35.27 -2.35
C VAL A 264 -15.36 -34.67 -0.94
N ALA A 265 -15.84 -33.44 -0.79
CA ALA A 265 -15.94 -32.74 0.49
C ALA A 265 -16.82 -33.49 1.49
N THR A 266 -17.94 -34.07 1.05
CA THR A 266 -18.83 -34.88 1.90
C THR A 266 -18.10 -36.11 2.45
N ALA A 267 -17.37 -36.84 1.60
CA ALA A 267 -16.59 -37.99 2.02
C ALA A 267 -15.50 -37.59 3.05
N GLY A 268 -14.84 -36.46 2.84
CA GLY A 268 -13.88 -35.92 3.81
C GLY A 268 -14.50 -35.49 5.14
N LYS A 269 -15.64 -34.78 5.12
CA LYS A 269 -16.36 -34.33 6.32
C LYS A 269 -16.86 -35.50 7.19
N GLN A 270 -17.22 -36.63 6.57
CA GLN A 270 -17.61 -37.85 7.29
C GLN A 270 -16.44 -38.41 8.13
N GLU A 271 -15.21 -38.24 7.65
CA GLU A 271 -14.02 -38.68 8.38
C GLU A 271 -13.54 -37.64 9.38
N TYR A 272 -13.40 -36.37 8.98
CA TYR A 272 -12.95 -35.32 9.88
C TYR A 272 -13.62 -33.97 9.57
N PRO A 273 -14.54 -33.47 10.42
CA PRO A 273 -15.40 -32.33 10.10
C PRO A 273 -14.74 -30.95 10.29
N ILE A 274 -13.43 -30.82 10.06
CA ILE A 274 -12.74 -29.52 10.03
C ILE A 274 -13.17 -28.68 8.82
N PRO A 275 -12.98 -27.34 8.81
CA PRO A 275 -13.43 -26.50 7.73
C PRO A 275 -12.81 -26.90 6.38
N LEU A 276 -13.67 -27.02 5.37
CA LEU A 276 -13.31 -27.29 3.99
C LEU A 276 -13.71 -26.11 3.11
N TYR A 277 -12.88 -25.76 2.13
CA TYR A 277 -13.21 -24.73 1.13
C TYR A 277 -12.64 -25.12 -0.24
N THR A 278 -13.05 -24.45 -1.30
CA THR A 278 -12.32 -24.48 -2.59
C THR A 278 -11.89 -23.06 -2.94
N ASN A 279 -10.71 -22.93 -3.55
CA ASN A 279 -10.27 -21.66 -4.14
C ASN A 279 -10.78 -21.52 -5.58
N VAL A 280 -10.58 -20.34 -6.16
CA VAL A 280 -11.17 -19.93 -7.43
C VAL A 280 -10.20 -19.02 -8.18
N TRP A 281 -9.72 -19.51 -9.33
CA TRP A 281 -9.11 -18.68 -10.36
C TRP A 281 -10.18 -17.71 -10.90
N GLN A 282 -9.98 -16.43 -10.66
CA GLN A 282 -10.97 -15.40 -11.03
C GLN A 282 -11.03 -15.10 -12.53
N ASN A 283 -12.18 -14.60 -12.96
CA ASN A 283 -12.31 -13.83 -14.19
C ASN A 283 -11.62 -12.47 -14.01
N TYR A 284 -10.73 -12.07 -14.92
CA TYR A 284 -9.99 -10.79 -14.86
C TYR A 284 -10.41 -9.76 -15.93
N VAL A 285 -11.47 -10.02 -16.70
CA VAL A 285 -12.10 -9.05 -17.61
C VAL A 285 -13.48 -8.69 -17.05
N GLY A 286 -13.55 -7.53 -16.41
CA GLY A 286 -14.78 -6.96 -15.87
C GLY A 286 -14.57 -5.48 -15.51
N GLU A 287 -15.64 -4.81 -15.06
CA GLU A 287 -15.55 -3.44 -14.53
C GLU A 287 -14.64 -3.34 -13.28
N ASP A 288 -14.24 -4.48 -12.72
CA ASP A 288 -13.40 -4.65 -11.54
C ASP A 288 -11.99 -5.21 -11.85
N GLY A 289 -11.49 -5.08 -13.09
CA GLY A 289 -10.07 -5.30 -13.37
C GLY A 289 -9.18 -4.19 -12.76
N ASP A 290 -8.07 -4.57 -12.11
CA ASP A 290 -7.12 -3.65 -11.43
C ASP A 290 -5.68 -3.87 -11.95
N ASN A 291 -5.46 -3.64 -13.26
CA ASN A 291 -4.17 -3.92 -13.88
C ASN A 291 -3.92 -3.20 -15.23
N GLY A 292 -2.63 -2.91 -15.49
CA GLY A 292 -2.10 -2.40 -16.76
C GLY A 292 -1.39 -3.44 -17.64
N PHE A 293 -1.53 -4.73 -17.33
CA PHE A 293 -0.91 -5.85 -18.06
C PHE A 293 -1.87 -6.47 -19.09
N PRO A 294 -1.36 -7.15 -20.15
CA PRO A 294 -2.22 -7.81 -21.13
C PRO A 294 -3.12 -8.87 -20.48
N VAL A 295 -4.44 -8.66 -20.55
CA VAL A 295 -5.45 -9.48 -19.84
C VAL A 295 -5.45 -10.96 -20.26
N VAL A 296 -4.99 -11.24 -21.49
CA VAL A 296 -4.81 -12.61 -22.02
C VAL A 296 -3.84 -13.43 -21.15
N ALA A 297 -2.83 -12.81 -20.55
CA ALA A 297 -1.86 -13.51 -19.70
C ALA A 297 -2.41 -13.89 -18.31
N GLY A 298 -3.51 -13.27 -17.88
CA GLY A 298 -4.16 -13.54 -16.59
C GLY A 298 -5.27 -14.59 -16.64
N GLY A 299 -5.75 -14.99 -17.83
CA GLY A 299 -6.92 -15.88 -17.96
C GLY A 299 -8.15 -15.21 -18.57
N GLY A 300 -8.00 -14.07 -19.27
CA GLY A 300 -9.05 -13.49 -20.11
C GLY A 300 -10.40 -13.27 -19.42
N GLY A 301 -11.50 -13.37 -20.18
CA GLY A 301 -12.80 -12.83 -19.77
C GLY A 301 -14.02 -13.67 -20.08
N LEU A 302 -13.89 -14.62 -21.00
CA LEU A 302 -14.96 -15.55 -21.33
C LEU A 302 -14.69 -16.91 -20.66
N PRO A 303 -15.73 -17.68 -20.33
CA PRO A 303 -15.57 -19.03 -19.82
C PRO A 303 -14.70 -19.87 -20.76
N GLY A 304 -13.62 -20.46 -20.24
CA GLY A 304 -12.59 -21.16 -21.00
C GLY A 304 -11.29 -20.37 -21.16
N ASP A 305 -11.32 -19.04 -21.04
CA ASP A 305 -10.11 -18.25 -20.83
C ASP A 305 -9.62 -18.40 -19.38
N TYR A 306 -10.56 -18.34 -18.43
CA TYR A 306 -10.42 -18.82 -17.05
C TYR A 306 -11.12 -20.18 -16.93
N PRO A 307 -10.83 -20.98 -15.87
CA PRO A 307 -11.40 -22.32 -15.72
C PRO A 307 -12.93 -22.28 -15.66
N SER A 308 -13.59 -22.59 -16.78
CA SER A 308 -15.05 -22.57 -16.89
C SER A 308 -15.69 -23.54 -15.91
N GLY A 309 -16.66 -23.06 -15.13
CA GLY A 309 -17.31 -23.80 -14.07
C GLY A 309 -16.69 -23.64 -12.68
N GLY A 310 -15.52 -22.99 -12.56
CA GLY A 310 -14.96 -22.58 -11.27
C GLY A 310 -15.91 -21.64 -10.51
N GLY A 311 -15.71 -21.49 -9.20
CA GLY A 311 -16.61 -20.75 -8.29
C GLY A 311 -16.59 -19.22 -8.41
N THR A 312 -16.48 -18.68 -9.63
CA THR A 312 -16.45 -17.24 -9.91
C THR A 312 -17.76 -16.56 -9.51
N SER A 313 -17.75 -15.22 -9.34
CA SER A 313 -18.90 -14.47 -8.80
C SER A 313 -20.19 -14.59 -9.61
N ASN A 314 -20.09 -14.91 -10.89
CA ASN A 314 -21.21 -15.17 -11.80
C ASN A 314 -21.86 -16.54 -11.62
N VAL A 315 -21.25 -17.47 -10.89
CA VAL A 315 -21.82 -18.80 -10.55
C VAL A 315 -21.65 -19.15 -9.06
N LEU A 316 -21.26 -18.19 -8.22
CA LEU A 316 -21.00 -18.39 -6.79
C LEU A 316 -22.21 -18.96 -6.03
N ASP A 317 -23.42 -18.49 -6.34
CA ASP A 317 -24.65 -19.03 -5.73
C ASP A 317 -24.85 -20.52 -6.03
N ILE A 318 -24.44 -20.98 -7.21
CA ILE A 318 -24.54 -22.40 -7.61
C ILE A 318 -23.62 -23.24 -6.72
N TRP A 319 -22.39 -22.79 -6.51
CA TRP A 319 -21.45 -23.45 -5.61
C TRP A 319 -21.94 -23.46 -4.16
N GLN A 320 -22.45 -22.33 -3.67
CA GLN A 320 -22.98 -22.22 -2.31
C GLN A 320 -24.21 -23.13 -2.08
N GLN A 321 -25.02 -23.35 -3.11
CA GLN A 321 -26.23 -24.18 -3.02
C GLN A 321 -25.93 -25.68 -3.21
N PHE A 322 -25.11 -26.04 -4.20
CA PHE A 322 -24.93 -27.42 -4.65
C PHE A 322 -23.65 -28.08 -4.13
N ALA A 323 -22.80 -27.33 -3.40
CA ALA A 323 -21.67 -27.89 -2.65
C ALA A 323 -21.69 -27.57 -1.13
N PRO A 324 -22.79 -27.89 -0.41
CA PRO A 324 -22.95 -27.53 1.00
C PRO A 324 -21.95 -28.18 1.97
N ALA A 325 -21.20 -29.21 1.55
CA ALA A 325 -20.13 -29.78 2.36
C ALA A 325 -18.86 -28.90 2.40
N LEU A 326 -18.73 -27.96 1.46
CA LEU A 326 -17.76 -26.86 1.53
C LEU A 326 -18.32 -25.75 2.42
N ASP A 327 -17.54 -25.29 3.39
CA ASP A 327 -17.98 -24.27 4.33
C ASP A 327 -18.03 -22.85 3.72
N PHE A 328 -17.24 -22.61 2.68
CA PHE A 328 -17.19 -21.37 1.89
C PHE A 328 -16.41 -21.58 0.57
N ILE A 329 -16.54 -20.61 -0.33
CA ILE A 329 -15.81 -20.51 -1.60
C ILE A 329 -14.88 -19.30 -1.53
N ALA A 330 -13.61 -19.47 -1.88
CA ALA A 330 -12.56 -18.49 -1.63
C ALA A 330 -11.93 -17.96 -2.93
N PRO A 331 -11.74 -16.63 -3.10
CA PRO A 331 -11.15 -16.07 -4.31
C PRO A 331 -9.62 -15.97 -4.26
N ASP A 332 -8.97 -16.33 -5.37
CA ASP A 332 -7.55 -16.05 -5.61
C ASP A 332 -7.41 -14.65 -6.22
N VAL A 333 -6.93 -13.67 -5.45
CA VAL A 333 -7.01 -12.25 -5.81
C VAL A 333 -5.64 -11.70 -6.21
N TYR A 334 -5.30 -11.87 -7.49
CA TYR A 334 -4.05 -11.35 -8.06
C TYR A 334 -4.21 -10.02 -8.79
N LEU A 335 -5.30 -9.89 -9.55
CA LEU A 335 -5.46 -8.84 -10.56
C LEU A 335 -6.81 -8.12 -10.51
N ASN A 336 -7.81 -8.63 -9.78
CA ASN A 336 -9.08 -7.92 -9.60
C ASN A 336 -8.96 -6.80 -8.56
N ASP A 337 -9.88 -5.84 -8.62
CA ASP A 337 -10.08 -4.86 -7.56
C ASP A 337 -10.35 -5.59 -6.25
N TYR A 338 -9.41 -5.42 -5.33
CA TYR A 338 -9.34 -6.20 -4.12
C TYR A 338 -10.57 -6.01 -3.22
N ALA A 339 -11.10 -4.78 -3.12
CA ALA A 339 -12.25 -4.48 -2.29
C ALA A 339 -13.54 -5.03 -2.89
N GLN A 340 -13.67 -4.98 -4.22
CA GLN A 340 -14.78 -5.58 -4.94
C GLN A 340 -14.77 -7.10 -4.83
N SER A 341 -13.62 -7.76 -4.98
CA SER A 341 -13.48 -9.20 -4.75
C SER A 341 -13.89 -9.58 -3.32
N CYS A 342 -13.39 -8.86 -2.31
CA CYS A 342 -13.81 -9.09 -0.92
C CYS A 342 -15.33 -8.98 -0.75
N ARG A 343 -15.97 -7.98 -1.35
CA ARG A 343 -17.43 -7.78 -1.29
C ARG A 343 -18.18 -8.92 -1.97
N LYS A 344 -17.79 -9.30 -3.18
CA LYS A 344 -18.41 -10.38 -3.97
C LYS A 344 -18.36 -11.70 -3.19
N TYR A 345 -17.23 -12.02 -2.57
CA TYR A 345 -17.07 -13.26 -1.80
C TYR A 345 -17.52 -13.16 -0.34
N ARG A 346 -18.01 -12.01 0.12
CA ARG A 346 -18.82 -11.90 1.36
C ARG A 346 -20.32 -12.07 1.11
N HIS A 347 -20.72 -12.39 -0.13
CA HIS A 347 -22.09 -12.70 -0.48
C HIS A 347 -22.68 -13.77 0.46
N ARG A 348 -23.94 -13.56 0.88
CA ARG A 348 -24.66 -14.35 1.89
C ARG A 348 -23.90 -14.53 3.22
N ASN A 349 -23.04 -13.57 3.57
CA ASN A 349 -22.26 -13.58 4.80
C ASN A 349 -21.37 -14.83 4.97
N GLN A 350 -20.96 -15.48 3.88
CA GLN A 350 -19.97 -16.56 3.99
C GLN A 350 -18.66 -16.02 4.62
N PRO A 351 -17.86 -16.87 5.29
CA PRO A 351 -16.49 -16.55 5.63
C PRO A 351 -15.72 -15.99 4.43
N LEU A 352 -14.88 -14.99 4.66
CA LEU A 352 -13.91 -14.54 3.66
C LEU A 352 -12.52 -15.01 4.04
N PHE A 353 -11.88 -15.72 3.12
CA PHE A 353 -10.49 -16.10 3.17
C PHE A 353 -9.89 -15.79 1.80
N ILE A 354 -8.73 -15.14 1.75
CA ILE A 354 -8.00 -14.89 0.49
C ILE A 354 -6.83 -15.88 0.46
N PRO A 355 -7.00 -17.10 -0.10
CA PRO A 355 -5.99 -18.16 -0.09
C PRO A 355 -4.77 -17.83 -0.95
N GLU A 356 -4.96 -17.07 -2.02
CA GLU A 356 -3.87 -16.60 -2.87
C GLU A 356 -3.98 -15.11 -3.20
N GLN A 357 -2.85 -14.42 -3.20
CA GLN A 357 -2.70 -13.06 -3.70
C GLN A 357 -1.23 -12.70 -3.97
N ARG A 358 -1.00 -11.49 -4.48
CA ARG A 358 0.34 -10.90 -4.61
C ARG A 358 1.09 -10.85 -3.27
N ARG A 359 2.40 -11.11 -3.35
CA ARG A 359 3.34 -11.12 -2.21
C ARG A 359 4.19 -9.84 -2.06
N ASP A 360 3.87 -8.79 -2.81
CA ASP A 360 4.63 -7.54 -2.86
C ASP A 360 4.01 -6.42 -2.02
N GLU A 361 4.65 -5.24 -2.01
CA GLU A 361 4.20 -4.04 -1.30
C GLU A 361 2.77 -3.62 -1.66
N TYR A 362 2.39 -3.78 -2.93
CA TYR A 362 1.05 -3.51 -3.39
C TYR A 362 0.02 -4.50 -2.81
N GLY A 363 0.35 -5.80 -2.80
CA GLY A 363 -0.50 -6.85 -2.24
C GLY A 363 -0.65 -6.77 -0.72
N VAL A 364 0.43 -6.48 0.02
CA VAL A 364 0.38 -6.45 1.49
C VAL A 364 -0.47 -5.31 2.04
N ARG A 365 -0.54 -4.16 1.37
CA ARG A 365 -1.38 -3.03 1.82
C ARG A 365 -2.88 -3.37 1.77
N ARG A 366 -3.31 -4.15 0.79
CA ARG A 366 -4.71 -4.52 0.55
C ARG A 366 -5.31 -5.42 1.64
N ILE A 367 -4.48 -6.18 2.35
CA ILE A 367 -4.94 -7.08 3.43
C ILE A 367 -5.71 -6.34 4.53
N TRP A 368 -5.37 -5.07 4.77
CA TRP A 368 -6.03 -4.25 5.78
C TRP A 368 -7.51 -4.05 5.45
N THR A 369 -7.85 -3.88 4.17
CA THR A 369 -9.24 -3.84 3.72
C THR A 369 -9.94 -5.17 3.94
N ALA A 370 -9.32 -6.30 3.63
CA ALA A 370 -9.89 -7.63 3.87
C ALA A 370 -10.20 -7.87 5.36
N TYR A 371 -9.23 -7.63 6.25
CA TYR A 371 -9.43 -7.81 7.70
C TYR A 371 -10.37 -6.77 8.31
N GLY A 372 -10.13 -5.49 8.03
CA GLY A 372 -10.80 -4.38 8.73
C GLY A 372 -12.17 -4.02 8.20
N SER A 373 -12.43 -4.23 6.89
CA SER A 373 -13.73 -3.90 6.26
C SER A 373 -14.56 -5.14 5.92
N TYR A 374 -13.92 -6.29 5.68
CA TYR A 374 -14.59 -7.51 5.22
C TYR A 374 -14.35 -8.73 6.13
N GLN A 375 -13.90 -8.51 7.37
CA GLN A 375 -13.83 -9.54 8.43
C GLN A 375 -13.17 -10.85 7.96
N ALA A 376 -12.13 -10.75 7.12
CA ALA A 376 -11.45 -11.93 6.61
C ALA A 376 -10.91 -12.78 7.78
N ILE A 377 -11.09 -14.10 7.69
CA ILE A 377 -10.52 -15.04 8.66
C ILE A 377 -9.03 -15.25 8.42
N GLY A 378 -8.56 -14.92 7.20
CA GLY A 378 -7.16 -14.90 6.82
C GLY A 378 -6.93 -14.41 5.39
N VAL A 379 -5.68 -14.08 5.10
CA VAL A 379 -5.17 -13.64 3.80
C VAL A 379 -3.80 -14.26 3.61
N SER A 380 -3.51 -14.73 2.41
CA SER A 380 -2.33 -15.54 2.11
C SER A 380 -1.66 -15.10 0.80
N PRO A 381 -0.49 -14.46 0.85
CA PRO A 381 0.34 -14.27 -0.33
C PRO A 381 0.95 -15.60 -0.80
N PHE A 382 1.03 -15.78 -2.12
CA PHE A 382 1.57 -16.99 -2.73
C PHE A 382 3.10 -16.98 -2.84
N GLY A 383 3.72 -18.15 -2.66
CA GLY A 383 5.16 -18.39 -2.81
C GLY A 383 6.04 -17.72 -1.74
N VAL A 384 5.59 -17.62 -0.49
CA VAL A 384 6.34 -16.91 0.57
C VAL A 384 7.66 -17.57 0.96
N ASP A 385 7.83 -18.86 0.70
CA ASP A 385 9.03 -19.64 1.04
C ASP A 385 10.28 -19.25 0.25
N THR A 386 10.12 -18.46 -0.81
CA THR A 386 11.24 -17.95 -1.62
C THR A 386 11.65 -16.53 -1.23
N LEU A 387 11.11 -15.97 -0.14
CA LEU A 387 11.44 -14.63 0.34
C LEU A 387 12.21 -14.70 1.67
N GLU A 388 13.13 -13.76 1.85
CA GLU A 388 13.81 -13.57 3.13
C GLU A 388 12.99 -12.61 4.02
N PRO A 389 12.89 -12.85 5.35
CA PRO A 389 12.07 -12.04 6.26
C PRO A 389 12.39 -10.53 6.19
N ALA A 390 13.67 -10.18 6.04
CA ALA A 390 14.13 -8.79 6.01
C ALA A 390 13.62 -8.00 4.81
N SER A 391 13.33 -8.65 3.69
CA SER A 391 12.84 -8.03 2.46
C SER A 391 11.37 -8.36 2.16
N ASN A 392 10.72 -9.14 3.03
CA ASN A 392 9.35 -9.56 2.82
C ASN A 392 8.39 -8.44 3.28
N PRO A 393 7.58 -7.85 2.38
CA PRO A 393 6.64 -6.78 2.74
C PRO A 393 5.67 -7.16 3.85
N PHE A 394 5.36 -8.47 3.99
CA PHE A 394 4.43 -8.97 5.00
C PHE A 394 4.98 -8.93 6.42
N THR A 395 6.30 -8.97 6.62
CA THR A 395 6.91 -9.08 7.96
C THR A 395 6.39 -7.99 8.90
N LYS A 396 6.44 -6.72 8.46
CA LYS A 396 5.99 -5.58 9.26
C LYS A 396 4.48 -5.58 9.50
N HIS A 397 3.71 -5.90 8.46
CA HIS A 397 2.25 -5.90 8.53
C HIS A 397 1.72 -6.99 9.45
N TYR A 398 2.27 -8.20 9.34
CA TYR A 398 1.89 -9.34 10.17
C TYR A 398 2.42 -9.21 11.59
N ALA A 399 3.58 -8.59 11.83
CA ALA A 399 4.01 -8.24 13.18
C ALA A 399 2.95 -7.41 13.91
N LEU A 400 2.43 -6.36 13.24
CA LEU A 400 1.39 -5.51 13.80
C LEU A 400 0.05 -6.25 13.95
N LEU A 401 -0.42 -6.95 12.91
CA LEU A 401 -1.68 -7.71 12.99
C LEU A 401 -1.64 -8.82 14.04
N ASN A 402 -0.49 -9.48 14.23
CA ASN A 402 -0.29 -10.47 15.26
C ASN A 402 -0.49 -9.86 16.65
N SER A 403 0.17 -8.73 16.94
CA SER A 403 0.09 -8.08 18.25
C SER A 403 -1.33 -7.63 18.59
N VAL A 404 -2.14 -7.28 17.59
CA VAL A 404 -3.53 -6.77 17.77
C VAL A 404 -4.63 -7.78 17.45
N SER A 405 -4.26 -9.05 17.22
CA SER A 405 -5.18 -10.09 16.71
C SER A 405 -6.50 -10.20 17.49
N GLN A 406 -6.48 -10.16 18.83
CA GLN A 406 -7.70 -10.22 19.64
C GLN A 406 -8.60 -8.99 19.47
N ILE A 407 -8.02 -7.81 19.29
CA ILE A 407 -8.77 -6.57 19.05
C ILE A 407 -9.47 -6.64 17.68
N VAL A 408 -8.77 -7.16 16.66
CA VAL A 408 -9.34 -7.37 15.32
C VAL A 408 -10.46 -8.40 15.38
N LEU A 409 -10.25 -9.54 16.06
CA LEU A 409 -11.27 -10.58 16.24
C LEU A 409 -12.50 -10.05 16.98
N ASP A 410 -12.35 -9.17 17.97
CA ASP A 410 -13.49 -8.56 18.66
C ASP A 410 -14.21 -7.51 17.79
N ALA A 411 -13.49 -6.76 16.96
CA ALA A 411 -14.11 -5.89 15.96
C ALA A 411 -14.92 -6.70 14.92
N GLN A 412 -14.41 -7.85 14.50
CA GLN A 412 -15.13 -8.75 13.58
C GLN A 412 -16.47 -9.26 14.14
N ARG A 413 -16.67 -9.25 15.46
CA ARG A 413 -17.95 -9.65 16.08
C ARG A 413 -18.97 -8.51 16.13
N ARG A 414 -18.54 -7.28 15.88
CA ARG A 414 -19.34 -6.05 15.97
C ARG A 414 -19.48 -5.45 14.57
N PRO A 415 -20.56 -5.80 13.83
CA PRO A 415 -20.75 -5.34 12.45
C PRO A 415 -20.62 -3.84 12.32
N GLY A 416 -19.90 -3.39 11.30
CA GLY A 416 -19.69 -1.97 11.02
C GLY A 416 -18.78 -1.25 12.02
N SER A 417 -18.23 -1.92 13.05
CA SER A 417 -17.37 -1.28 14.05
C SER A 417 -15.96 -0.94 13.56
N SER A 418 -15.55 -1.46 12.41
CA SER A 418 -14.22 -1.22 11.86
C SER A 418 -14.27 -0.88 10.37
N VAL A 419 -13.25 -0.15 9.93
CA VAL A 419 -12.97 0.08 8.51
C VAL A 419 -11.46 -0.09 8.29
N GLY A 420 -11.11 -1.01 7.40
CA GLY A 420 -9.75 -1.18 6.88
C GLY A 420 -9.57 -0.43 5.56
N PHE A 421 -8.37 0.09 5.34
CA PHE A 421 -8.05 0.94 4.19
C PHE A 421 -6.57 0.88 3.82
N PHE A 422 -6.26 1.40 2.63
CA PHE A 422 -4.91 1.60 2.14
C PHE A 422 -4.83 2.82 1.22
N PHE A 423 -3.62 3.36 1.09
CA PHE A 423 -3.22 4.42 0.18
C PHE A 423 -1.96 3.96 -0.53
N ASP A 424 -2.05 3.73 -1.84
CA ASP A 424 -0.90 3.37 -2.67
C ASP A 424 0.03 4.57 -2.87
N GLU A 425 1.08 4.43 -3.67
CA GLU A 425 1.99 5.51 -4.00
C GLU A 425 1.27 6.68 -4.68
N LEU A 426 1.79 7.89 -4.53
CA LEU A 426 1.35 9.02 -5.36
C LEU A 426 1.69 8.75 -6.83
N ALA A 427 0.86 9.25 -7.74
CA ALA A 427 1.13 9.16 -9.17
C ALA A 427 2.44 9.89 -9.52
N ASP A 428 3.05 9.55 -10.66
CA ASP A 428 4.34 10.12 -11.10
C ASP A 428 4.31 11.66 -11.22
N ASN A 429 3.13 12.22 -11.51
CA ASN A 429 2.89 13.67 -11.57
C ASN A 429 2.71 14.33 -10.19
N GLY A 430 2.81 13.58 -9.10
CA GLY A 430 2.65 14.02 -7.71
C GLY A 430 1.20 14.08 -7.21
N SER A 431 0.21 13.76 -8.04
CA SER A 431 -1.20 13.73 -7.62
C SER A 431 -1.50 12.51 -6.73
N ASP A 432 -2.40 12.68 -5.76
CA ASP A 432 -2.91 11.56 -4.96
C ASP A 432 -4.13 10.95 -5.65
N PRO A 433 -4.05 9.70 -6.14
CA PRO A 433 -5.20 9.03 -6.73
C PRO A 433 -6.25 8.61 -5.67
N SER A 434 -5.89 8.66 -4.38
CA SER A 434 -6.72 8.14 -3.30
C SER A 434 -7.85 9.10 -2.96
N LYS A 435 -9.03 8.54 -2.67
CA LYS A 435 -10.15 9.29 -2.11
C LYS A 435 -10.15 9.14 -0.58
N PRO A 436 -10.55 10.18 0.17
CA PRO A 436 -10.81 10.05 1.60
C PRO A 436 -11.81 8.92 1.89
N VAL A 437 -11.52 8.11 2.91
CA VAL A 437 -12.47 7.11 3.41
C VAL A 437 -13.32 7.76 4.47
N VAL A 438 -14.63 7.85 4.21
CA VAL A 438 -15.61 8.46 5.14
C VAL A 438 -16.50 7.39 5.73
N ARG A 439 -16.67 7.41 7.05
CA ARG A 439 -17.56 6.51 7.79
C ARG A 439 -18.31 7.25 8.89
N HIS A 440 -19.54 6.84 9.15
CA HIS A 440 -20.38 7.42 10.20
C HIS A 440 -20.47 6.43 11.36
N TYR A 441 -20.16 6.90 12.57
CA TYR A 441 -20.20 6.14 13.80
C TYR A 441 -20.92 6.94 14.87
N GLU A 442 -22.11 6.47 15.24
CA GLU A 442 -22.99 7.18 16.19
C GLU A 442 -23.19 8.65 15.79
N GLU A 443 -22.61 9.59 16.55
CA GLU A 443 -22.73 11.04 16.37
C GLU A 443 -21.57 11.68 15.59
N PHE A 444 -20.63 10.88 15.06
CA PHE A 444 -19.44 11.35 14.36
C PHE A 444 -19.36 10.86 12.91
N GLU A 445 -19.00 11.77 12.01
CA GLU A 445 -18.37 11.45 10.74
C GLU A 445 -16.86 11.37 10.94
N ILE A 446 -16.27 10.25 10.56
CA ILE A 446 -14.83 10.00 10.60
C ILE A 446 -14.31 10.03 9.16
N THR A 447 -13.41 10.96 8.87
CA THR A 447 -12.68 11.06 7.61
C THR A 447 -11.26 10.54 7.81
N ILE A 448 -10.85 9.57 6.98
CA ILE A 448 -9.51 9.01 6.94
C ILE A 448 -8.84 9.42 5.62
N GLU A 449 -7.67 10.02 5.71
CA GLU A 449 -6.93 10.59 4.58
C GLU A 449 -5.46 10.17 4.66
N ARG A 450 -4.71 10.30 3.56
CA ARG A 450 -3.25 10.16 3.61
C ARG A 450 -2.67 11.16 4.59
N CYS A 451 -1.69 10.74 5.39
CA CYS A 451 -1.08 11.62 6.38
C CYS A 451 -0.38 12.80 5.70
N PHE A 452 -0.61 14.00 6.21
CA PHE A 452 0.19 15.15 5.84
C PHE A 452 1.65 14.97 6.29
N VAL A 453 2.57 15.32 5.39
CA VAL A 453 3.99 15.54 5.67
C VAL A 453 4.46 16.78 4.90
N PHE A 454 5.61 17.35 5.25
CA PHE A 454 6.11 18.56 4.56
C PHE A 454 6.73 18.28 3.19
N GLY A 455 7.27 17.08 3.01
CA GLY A 455 7.79 16.58 1.74
C GLY A 455 6.74 15.77 0.98
N LYS A 456 7.17 14.64 0.40
CA LYS A 456 6.30 13.73 -0.35
C LYS A 456 5.63 12.72 0.60
N PRO A 457 4.29 12.73 0.74
CA PRO A 457 3.58 11.68 1.47
C PRO A 457 3.88 10.28 0.92
N GLY A 458 4.16 9.34 1.83
CA GLY A 458 4.35 7.93 1.51
C GLY A 458 3.02 7.15 1.38
N PRO A 459 3.07 5.88 0.96
CA PRO A 459 1.94 4.98 1.03
C PRO A 459 1.48 4.77 2.49
N GLY A 460 0.22 4.41 2.68
CA GLY A 460 -0.37 4.19 4.01
C GLY A 460 -1.29 2.98 4.03
N SER A 461 -1.45 2.37 5.19
CA SER A 461 -2.41 1.28 5.37
C SER A 461 -2.72 1.07 6.84
N GLY A 462 -3.93 0.58 7.13
CA GLY A 462 -4.37 0.43 8.50
C GLY A 462 -5.85 0.14 8.64
N MET A 463 -6.33 0.24 9.87
CA MET A 463 -7.75 0.21 10.19
C MET A 463 -8.11 1.17 11.33
N VAL A 464 -9.35 1.65 11.28
CA VAL A 464 -9.98 2.39 12.38
C VAL A 464 -11.06 1.51 12.99
N ILE A 465 -11.04 1.34 14.31
CA ILE A 465 -12.02 0.57 15.07
C ILE A 465 -12.74 1.49 16.05
N HIS A 466 -14.06 1.59 15.94
CA HIS A 466 -14.92 2.27 16.89
C HIS A 466 -15.11 1.41 18.15
N LEU A 467 -14.86 2.00 19.31
CA LEU A 467 -14.95 1.33 20.62
C LEU A 467 -16.21 1.73 21.41
N GLY A 468 -17.15 2.43 20.76
CA GLY A 468 -18.35 3.00 21.38
C GLY A 468 -18.17 4.45 21.84
N GLY A 469 -19.24 5.24 21.75
CA GLY A 469 -19.19 6.66 22.04
C GLY A 469 -18.19 7.39 21.14
N SER A 470 -17.43 8.32 21.72
CA SER A 470 -16.41 9.10 21.02
C SER A 470 -15.01 8.44 20.97
N LYS A 471 -14.90 7.13 21.21
CA LYS A 471 -13.62 6.39 21.28
C LYS A 471 -13.31 5.61 20.02
N PHE A 472 -12.11 5.81 19.48
CA PHE A 472 -11.62 5.13 18.29
C PHE A 472 -10.21 4.61 18.51
N LEU A 473 -9.94 3.39 18.05
CA LEU A 473 -8.59 2.84 17.98
C LEU A 473 -8.10 2.91 16.53
N LEU A 474 -6.90 3.44 16.35
CA LEU A 474 -6.23 3.64 15.07
C LEU A 474 -5.06 2.66 15.01
N ILE A 475 -5.01 1.85 13.95
CA ILE A 475 -3.99 0.81 13.76
C ILE A 475 -3.34 1.05 12.39
N GLY A 476 -2.02 1.14 12.31
CA GLY A 476 -1.28 1.26 11.05
C GLY A 476 -0.49 2.57 10.93
N TRP A 477 -0.21 3.01 9.70
CA TRP A 477 0.62 4.19 9.42
C TRP A 477 0.33 4.80 8.04
N GLY A 478 0.89 5.99 7.79
CA GLY A 478 0.74 6.75 6.54
C GLY A 478 -0.63 7.40 6.35
N PHE A 479 -1.42 7.56 7.42
CA PHE A 479 -2.76 8.15 7.37
C PHE A 479 -3.00 9.19 8.46
N GLN A 480 -4.10 9.94 8.36
CA GLN A 480 -4.58 10.82 9.41
C GLN A 480 -6.09 10.70 9.53
N VAL A 481 -6.62 11.00 10.70
CA VAL A 481 -8.06 10.93 10.98
C VAL A 481 -8.58 12.26 11.50
N ARG A 482 -9.72 12.71 10.98
CA ARG A 482 -10.50 13.84 11.49
C ARG A 482 -11.91 13.37 11.81
N ALA A 483 -12.49 13.89 12.90
CA ALA A 483 -13.91 13.75 13.18
C ALA A 483 -14.65 15.07 12.99
N SER A 484 -15.87 14.96 12.49
CA SER A 484 -16.86 16.01 12.46
C SER A 484 -18.13 15.50 13.13
N SER A 485 -18.76 16.33 13.97
CA SER A 485 -20.07 16.01 14.51
C SER A 485 -21.14 15.95 13.42
N LEU A 486 -22.00 14.95 13.49
CA LEU A 486 -23.22 14.84 12.69
C LEU A 486 -24.37 15.69 13.25
N SER A 487 -24.28 16.15 14.50
CA SER A 487 -25.29 17.04 15.08
C SER A 487 -25.31 18.40 14.35
N PRO A 488 -26.46 18.86 13.84
CA PRO A 488 -26.59 20.14 13.15
C PRO A 488 -26.43 21.35 14.07
N THR A 489 -26.42 21.13 15.39
CA THR A 489 -26.25 22.18 16.41
C THR A 489 -24.84 22.24 16.98
N ALA A 490 -23.99 21.28 16.61
CA ALA A 490 -22.59 21.29 16.99
C ALA A 490 -21.85 22.38 16.21
N THR A 491 -21.11 23.20 16.95
CA THR A 491 -20.29 24.27 16.34
C THR A 491 -18.81 23.91 16.32
N PHE A 492 -18.43 22.87 17.06
CA PHE A 492 -17.05 22.44 17.22
C PHE A 492 -16.98 20.94 17.52
N THR A 493 -16.02 20.28 16.88
CA THR A 493 -15.58 18.91 17.18
C THR A 493 -14.06 18.95 17.30
N GLY A 494 -13.53 18.43 18.40
CA GLY A 494 -12.10 18.45 18.66
C GLY A 494 -11.61 17.16 19.30
N ILE A 495 -10.31 16.93 19.20
CA ILE A 495 -9.65 15.80 19.86
C ILE A 495 -9.54 16.11 21.35
N LEU A 496 -10.20 15.30 22.18
CA LEU A 496 -10.10 15.35 23.64
C LEU A 496 -8.77 14.75 24.11
N ARG A 497 -8.40 13.61 23.53
CA ARG A 497 -7.17 12.89 23.88
C ARG A 497 -6.73 12.02 22.71
N PHE A 498 -5.44 12.07 22.39
CA PHE A 498 -4.80 11.15 21.44
C PHE A 498 -3.66 10.46 22.17
N GLU A 499 -3.78 9.15 22.37
CA GLU A 499 -2.84 8.36 23.17
C GLU A 499 -2.19 7.30 22.30
N GLU A 500 -0.87 7.24 22.32
CA GLU A 500 -0.16 6.07 21.81
C GLU A 500 -0.28 4.93 22.81
N LYS A 501 -0.63 3.75 22.29
CA LYS A 501 -0.88 2.54 23.03
C LYS A 501 0.09 1.44 22.62
N PHE A 502 0.34 0.54 23.54
CA PHE A 502 1.00 -0.73 23.28
C PHE A 502 0.21 -1.88 23.89
N VAL A 503 0.30 -3.05 23.26
CA VAL A 503 -0.33 -4.28 23.74
C VAL A 503 0.51 -4.84 24.87
N VAL A 504 -0.08 -4.97 26.05
CA VAL A 504 0.56 -5.62 27.20
C VAL A 504 0.20 -7.10 27.31
N ASN A 505 -0.92 -7.50 26.72
CA ASN A 505 -1.34 -8.88 26.69
C ASN A 505 -2.04 -9.17 25.35
N GLN A 506 -1.35 -9.88 24.46
CA GLN A 506 -1.86 -10.23 23.14
C GLN A 506 -3.09 -11.16 23.21
N GLU A 507 -3.19 -12.03 24.21
CA GLU A 507 -4.31 -12.98 24.36
C GLU A 507 -5.62 -12.33 24.81
N THR A 508 -5.55 -11.14 25.42
CA THR A 508 -6.73 -10.39 25.87
C THR A 508 -6.96 -9.10 25.07
N GLY A 509 -5.96 -8.66 24.30
CA GLY A 509 -5.96 -7.35 23.65
C GLY A 509 -5.78 -6.18 24.62
N GLU A 510 -5.33 -6.40 25.85
CA GLU A 510 -5.13 -5.33 26.84
C GLU A 510 -4.08 -4.33 26.37
N LEU A 511 -4.42 -3.03 26.46
CA LEU A 511 -3.59 -1.91 26.04
C LEU A 511 -3.15 -1.05 27.23
N LYS A 512 -1.90 -0.57 27.21
CA LYS A 512 -1.43 0.52 28.09
C LYS A 512 -1.02 1.74 27.28
N THR A 513 -1.15 2.92 27.91
CA THR A 513 -0.68 4.19 27.32
C THR A 513 0.84 4.25 27.41
N LEU A 514 1.49 4.47 26.27
CA LEU A 514 2.90 4.81 26.20
C LEU A 514 3.09 6.31 26.42
N ARG A 515 2.41 7.14 25.61
CA ARG A 515 2.44 8.60 25.71
C ARG A 515 1.14 9.23 25.19
N VAL A 516 0.99 10.52 25.44
CA VAL A 516 -0.13 11.33 24.94
C VAL A 516 0.42 12.29 23.89
N LEU A 517 -0.22 12.31 22.73
CA LEU A 517 0.09 13.19 21.62
C LEU A 517 -0.86 14.40 21.63
N ASN A 518 -0.34 15.58 21.33
CA ASN A 518 -1.10 16.83 21.25
C ASN A 518 -0.34 17.83 20.37
N GLY A 519 -0.70 19.12 20.38
CA GLY A 519 0.10 20.16 19.71
C GLY A 519 0.29 19.87 18.22
N ASP A 520 1.53 19.96 17.77
CA ASP A 520 1.89 19.79 16.37
C ASP A 520 1.53 18.39 15.83
N GLU A 521 1.67 17.35 16.64
CA GLU A 521 1.35 15.95 16.34
C GLU A 521 -0.16 15.74 16.09
N THR A 522 -0.98 16.70 16.50
CA THR A 522 -2.42 16.73 16.19
C THR A 522 -2.84 17.87 15.26
N ARG A 523 -1.87 18.64 14.76
CA ARG A 523 -2.09 19.96 14.14
C ARG A 523 -3.05 20.83 14.95
N SER A 524 -2.73 20.97 16.23
CA SER A 524 -3.52 21.71 17.22
C SER A 524 -4.95 21.18 17.37
N GLY A 525 -5.10 19.85 17.44
CA GLY A 525 -6.37 19.16 17.64
C GLY A 525 -7.22 18.95 16.38
N SER A 526 -6.68 19.27 15.19
CA SER A 526 -7.40 19.16 13.92
C SER A 526 -7.43 17.74 13.35
N PHE A 527 -6.35 16.98 13.55
CA PHE A 527 -6.16 15.64 12.99
C PHE A 527 -5.44 14.74 13.99
N ALA A 528 -5.78 13.46 14.04
CA ALA A 528 -4.93 12.44 14.63
C ALA A 528 -3.97 11.93 13.54
N MET A 529 -2.73 12.40 13.54
CA MET A 529 -1.74 12.06 12.50
C MET A 529 -1.02 10.76 12.84
N MET A 530 -0.94 9.86 11.85
CA MET A 530 -0.27 8.56 11.91
C MET A 530 0.74 8.50 10.75
N PRO A 531 1.86 9.23 10.80
CA PRO A 531 2.83 9.31 9.70
C PRO A 531 3.52 7.97 9.43
N ASN A 532 4.23 7.87 8.31
CA ASN A 532 5.16 6.77 8.05
C ASN A 532 6.32 6.76 9.07
N GLU A 533 7.05 5.65 9.09
CA GLU A 533 8.23 5.45 9.95
C GLU A 533 9.36 6.43 9.63
N ASP A 534 9.53 6.78 8.35
CA ASP A 534 10.42 7.85 7.88
C ASP A 534 9.61 8.90 7.12
N PRO A 535 8.99 9.88 7.81
CA PRO A 535 8.19 10.91 7.16
C PRO A 535 9.09 11.89 6.41
N ASP A 536 8.83 12.09 5.12
CA ASP A 536 9.57 13.07 4.32
C ASP A 536 9.21 14.49 4.74
N TYR A 537 10.18 15.24 5.25
CA TYR A 537 10.00 16.64 5.63
C TYR A 537 10.25 17.63 4.49
N GLY A 538 10.66 17.18 3.29
CA GLY A 538 10.84 18.08 2.13
C GLY A 538 11.88 19.18 2.37
N GLY A 539 12.82 18.95 3.27
CA GLY A 539 13.78 19.96 3.73
C GLY A 539 13.24 20.94 4.78
N PHE A 540 12.01 20.77 5.27
CA PHE A 540 11.50 21.55 6.39
C PHE A 540 12.29 21.22 7.68
N PRO A 541 12.81 22.23 8.41
CA PRO A 541 13.79 21.98 9.47
C PRO A 541 13.18 21.54 10.80
N ILE A 542 11.85 21.61 10.97
CA ILE A 542 11.18 21.26 12.22
C ILE A 542 10.50 19.90 12.05
N CYS A 543 10.96 18.92 12.82
CA CYS A 543 10.35 17.59 12.88
C CYS A 543 9.10 17.63 13.78
N VAL A 544 7.95 17.95 13.18
CA VAL A 544 6.67 18.14 13.88
C VAL A 544 5.76 16.91 13.86
N THR A 545 6.18 15.85 13.18
CA THR A 545 5.48 14.56 13.17
C THR A 545 6.30 13.58 13.99
N ILE A 546 5.64 12.79 14.83
CA ILE A 546 6.30 11.69 15.51
C ILE A 546 6.07 10.43 14.68
N PRO A 547 7.12 9.80 14.11
CA PRO A 547 6.97 8.58 13.35
C PRO A 547 6.40 7.47 14.25
N ALA A 548 5.63 6.56 13.64
CA ALA A 548 5.35 5.27 14.26
C ALA A 548 6.70 4.62 14.59
N SER A 549 6.96 4.31 15.86
CA SER A 549 8.31 3.95 16.35
C SER A 549 8.87 2.73 15.62
N SER A 550 10.12 2.86 15.17
CA SER A 550 10.95 1.84 14.50
C SER A 550 11.70 0.90 15.45
N LEU A 551 11.39 0.89 16.75
CA LEU A 551 12.20 0.21 17.76
C LEU A 551 11.61 -1.15 18.12
N ASP A 552 12.15 -2.23 17.52
CA ASP A 552 12.15 -3.66 17.94
C ASP A 552 10.85 -4.30 18.46
N PHE A 553 9.74 -3.58 18.41
CA PHE A 553 8.44 -3.95 18.95
C PHE A 553 7.36 -3.27 18.10
N PRO A 554 6.37 -4.02 17.58
CA PRO A 554 5.33 -3.46 16.72
C PRO A 554 4.34 -2.62 17.55
N PHE A 555 4.72 -1.36 17.82
CA PHE A 555 3.86 -0.37 18.46
C PHE A 555 3.36 0.64 17.42
N ALA A 556 2.11 0.49 17.00
CA ALA A 556 1.43 1.45 16.12
C ALA A 556 -0.08 1.45 16.38
N LEU A 557 -0.45 1.55 17.65
CA LEU A 557 -1.84 1.60 18.12
C LEU A 557 -2.07 2.93 18.79
N PHE A 558 -3.16 3.61 18.47
CA PHE A 558 -3.49 4.85 19.12
C PHE A 558 -4.96 4.91 19.51
N LEU A 559 -5.23 5.28 20.75
CA LEU A 559 -6.58 5.53 21.23
C LEU A 559 -6.88 7.02 21.11
N LEU A 560 -7.97 7.32 20.40
CA LEU A 560 -8.45 8.66 20.16
C LEU A 560 -9.82 8.86 20.82
N LEU A 561 -10.00 10.01 21.45
CA LEU A 561 -11.23 10.48 22.08
C LEU A 561 -11.63 11.82 21.50
N PHE A 562 -12.90 11.99 21.14
CA PHE A 562 -13.44 13.27 20.67
C PHE A 562 -14.32 13.97 21.71
N LEU A 563 -14.32 15.31 21.66
CA LEU A 563 -15.20 16.19 22.42
C LEU A 563 -16.15 16.92 21.47
N LEU A 564 -17.40 17.05 21.90
CA LEU A 564 -18.45 17.81 21.24
C LEU A 564 -18.85 19.04 22.06
N LEU A 565 -18.97 20.20 21.41
CA LEU A 565 -19.60 21.38 22.01
C LEU A 565 -20.85 21.77 21.23
N GLN A 566 -22.01 21.63 21.89
CA GLN A 566 -23.31 22.04 21.38
C GLN A 566 -23.73 23.35 22.03
N PHE A 567 -24.18 24.31 21.22
CA PHE A 567 -24.88 25.49 21.74
C PHE A 567 -26.37 25.34 21.43
N THR A 568 -27.19 25.13 22.45
CA THR A 568 -28.64 25.18 22.31
C THR A 568 -29.07 26.64 22.20
N SER A 569 -29.71 27.01 21.08
CA SER A 569 -30.32 28.32 20.92
C SER A 569 -31.56 28.43 21.81
N GLU A 570 -31.41 28.92 23.04
CA GLU A 570 -32.49 29.63 23.72
C GLU A 570 -32.26 31.14 23.59
N LYS A 571 -33.22 31.77 22.90
CA LYS A 571 -33.52 33.21 22.85
C LYS A 571 -32.46 34.13 22.27
N ALA A 572 -32.71 34.49 21.01
CA ALA A 572 -32.28 35.74 20.41
C ALA A 572 -32.56 36.94 21.35
N THR A 573 -31.51 37.65 21.76
CA THR A 573 -31.51 39.12 21.93
C THR A 573 -30.08 39.64 21.75
N HIS A 574 -29.99 40.75 21.02
CA HIS A 574 -28.79 41.44 20.54
C HIS A 574 -27.73 41.76 21.61
N VAL A 575 -26.46 41.39 21.36
CA VAL A 575 -25.22 42.10 21.78
C VAL A 575 -24.12 41.85 20.71
N PRO A 576 -23.26 42.83 20.33
CA PRO A 576 -22.81 43.00 18.96
C PRO A 576 -21.55 42.22 18.56
N MET A 577 -21.51 41.95 17.25
CA MET A 577 -20.50 41.24 16.47
C MET A 577 -19.13 41.97 16.42
N GLY A 578 -18.39 41.99 17.53
CA GLY A 578 -17.12 42.73 17.65
C GLY A 578 -15.84 41.92 17.91
N LEU A 579 -15.92 40.69 18.42
CA LEU A 579 -14.73 40.02 19.00
C LEU A 579 -14.28 38.72 18.30
N ILE A 580 -15.14 38.06 17.51
CA ILE A 580 -14.79 36.79 16.83
C ILE A 580 -14.03 37.02 15.50
N LYS A 581 -14.17 38.21 14.89
CA LYS A 581 -13.40 38.61 13.69
C LYS A 581 -11.91 38.87 13.95
N ARG A 582 -11.45 38.86 15.21
CA ARG A 582 -10.04 39.08 15.58
C ARG A 582 -9.20 37.81 15.64
N PHE A 583 -9.79 36.64 15.90
CA PHE A 583 -9.02 35.40 16.08
C PHE A 583 -8.87 34.58 14.78
N LEU A 584 -9.91 34.58 13.91
CA LEU A 584 -9.81 33.98 12.57
C LEU A 584 -8.84 34.72 11.64
N LYS A 585 -8.48 35.96 11.99
CA LYS A 585 -7.40 36.69 11.33
C LYS A 585 -6.03 36.16 11.74
N LEU A 586 -5.81 35.63 12.94
CA LEU A 586 -4.42 35.35 13.38
C LEU A 586 -3.73 34.19 12.62
N SER A 587 -4.45 33.22 12.07
CA SER A 587 -3.83 32.10 11.32
C SER A 587 -3.57 32.44 9.85
N THR A 588 -4.47 33.20 9.20
CA THR A 588 -4.18 33.80 7.89
C THR A 588 -3.05 34.81 8.02
N TYR A 589 -3.01 35.57 9.12
CA TYR A 589 -1.90 36.45 9.47
C TYR A 589 -0.67 35.68 9.96
N GLY A 590 -0.72 34.40 10.32
CA GLY A 590 0.49 33.62 10.60
C GLY A 590 1.27 33.36 9.31
N GLY A 591 0.59 32.88 8.27
CA GLY A 591 1.17 32.73 6.92
C GLY A 591 1.46 34.07 6.23
N LEU A 592 0.52 35.03 6.29
CA LEU A 592 0.69 36.39 5.75
C LEU A 592 1.66 37.25 6.56
N ALA A 593 1.85 37.05 7.86
CA ALA A 593 2.88 37.74 8.64
C ALA A 593 4.22 37.02 8.58
N SER A 594 4.29 35.72 8.26
CA SER A 594 5.57 35.07 7.93
C SER A 594 6.07 35.54 6.56
N ALA A 595 5.21 35.49 5.54
CA ALA A 595 5.50 36.03 4.22
C ALA A 595 5.66 37.56 4.28
N GLY A 596 4.78 38.25 5.01
CA GLY A 596 4.84 39.69 5.23
C GLY A 596 6.08 40.13 6.01
N ALA A 597 6.50 39.38 7.04
CA ALA A 597 7.76 39.62 7.75
C ALA A 597 8.96 39.35 6.85
N PHE A 598 8.93 38.30 6.02
CA PHE A 598 9.97 38.07 5.02
C PHE A 598 10.08 39.24 4.05
N PHE A 599 8.99 39.60 3.36
CA PHE A 599 8.99 40.71 2.41
C PHE A 599 9.31 42.06 3.08
N TYR A 600 8.90 42.25 4.34
CA TYR A 600 9.25 43.44 5.12
C TYR A 600 10.73 43.44 5.50
N THR A 601 11.28 42.34 6.02
CA THR A 601 12.69 42.26 6.45
C THR A 601 13.64 42.39 5.27
N THR A 602 13.31 41.83 4.10
CA THR A 602 14.11 41.93 2.88
C THR A 602 13.70 43.10 1.97
N ARG A 603 12.95 44.07 2.48
CA ARG A 603 12.34 45.13 1.64
C ARG A 603 13.36 46.08 1.02
N ASN A 604 14.52 46.25 1.65
CA ASN A 604 15.57 47.14 1.13
C ASN A 604 16.56 46.39 0.21
N ASP A 605 16.34 45.09 -0.03
CA ASP A 605 17.09 44.31 -1.02
C ASP A 605 16.34 44.37 -2.34
N VAL A 606 16.83 45.20 -3.26
CA VAL A 606 16.12 45.58 -4.48
C VAL A 606 16.79 44.94 -5.69
N PHE A 607 16.00 44.29 -6.54
CA PHE A 607 16.50 43.80 -7.82
C PHE A 607 16.57 44.94 -8.82
N VAL A 608 17.75 45.15 -9.40
CA VAL A 608 17.95 46.08 -10.51
C VAL A 608 18.23 45.30 -11.80
N PRO A 609 17.84 45.82 -12.98
CA PRO A 609 18.16 45.18 -14.25
C PRO A 609 19.68 45.09 -14.45
N MET A 610 20.16 43.91 -14.87
CA MET A 610 21.52 43.77 -15.37
C MET A 610 21.56 44.15 -16.84
N LEU A 611 22.37 45.15 -17.19
CA LEU A 611 22.53 45.57 -18.56
C LEU A 611 23.44 44.57 -19.31
N PRO A 612 23.26 44.37 -20.62
CA PRO A 612 24.17 43.54 -21.43
C PRO A 612 25.64 44.00 -21.39
N THR A 613 25.89 45.25 -20.99
CA THR A 613 27.21 45.83 -20.79
C THR A 613 27.83 45.51 -19.42
N ASP A 614 27.14 44.77 -18.54
CA ASP A 614 27.68 44.40 -17.24
C ASP A 614 29.00 43.63 -17.40
N PRO A 615 30.06 43.97 -16.64
CA PRO A 615 31.37 43.34 -16.75
C PRO A 615 31.35 41.81 -16.61
N ILE A 616 30.36 41.22 -15.92
CA ILE A 616 30.27 39.77 -15.74
C ILE A 616 30.16 39.03 -17.09
N PHE A 617 29.43 39.61 -18.06
CA PHE A 617 29.22 39.04 -19.40
C PHE A 617 30.45 39.18 -20.31
N GLN A 618 31.42 40.03 -19.92
CA GLN A 618 32.66 40.26 -20.67
C GLN A 618 33.87 39.56 -20.02
N SER A 619 33.67 38.99 -18.83
CA SER A 619 34.72 38.34 -18.05
C SER A 619 35.37 37.17 -18.82
N ALA A 620 36.64 36.91 -18.53
CA ALA A 620 37.35 35.78 -19.11
C ALA A 620 36.70 34.44 -18.71
N ALA A 621 36.21 34.34 -17.47
CA ALA A 621 35.53 33.16 -16.97
C ALA A 621 34.18 32.90 -17.68
N TYR A 622 33.38 33.93 -17.92
CA TYR A 622 32.13 33.80 -18.66
C TYR A 622 32.38 33.27 -20.07
N ARG A 623 33.35 33.84 -20.80
CA ARG A 623 33.72 33.37 -22.15
C ARG A 623 34.29 31.95 -22.15
N LYS A 624 35.10 31.62 -21.15
CA LYS A 624 35.70 30.28 -21.00
C LYS A 624 34.65 29.20 -20.74
N PHE A 625 33.68 29.48 -19.88
CA PHE A 625 32.71 28.49 -19.41
C PHE A 625 31.35 28.54 -20.12
N ASN A 626 31.11 29.55 -20.96
CA ASN A 626 29.98 29.62 -21.89
C ASN A 626 30.47 29.75 -23.35
N PRO A 627 31.20 28.75 -23.89
CA PRO A 627 31.83 28.84 -25.21
C PRO A 627 30.81 29.05 -26.35
N GLU A 628 29.60 28.53 -26.19
CA GLU A 628 28.51 28.63 -27.17
C GLU A 628 27.69 29.92 -27.05
N GLN A 629 28.04 30.82 -26.13
CA GLN A 629 27.29 32.04 -25.84
C GLN A 629 25.79 31.77 -25.61
N ASN A 630 25.50 30.72 -24.83
CA ASN A 630 24.14 30.32 -24.51
C ASN A 630 23.39 31.41 -23.72
N PRO A 631 22.06 31.49 -23.86
CA PRO A 631 21.23 32.39 -23.06
C PRO A 631 21.43 32.17 -21.56
N THR A 632 21.41 33.26 -20.80
CA THR A 632 21.64 33.24 -19.35
C THR A 632 20.37 33.57 -18.58
N THR A 633 20.25 32.98 -17.39
CA THR A 633 19.35 33.46 -16.35
C THR A 633 20.20 34.27 -15.37
N HIS A 634 19.86 35.54 -15.14
CA HIS A 634 20.66 36.42 -14.30
C HIS A 634 19.81 37.41 -13.50
N ASP A 635 20.35 37.85 -12.37
CA ASP A 635 19.74 38.82 -11.47
C ASP A 635 20.81 39.55 -10.64
N LEU A 636 20.50 40.80 -10.29
CA LEU A 636 21.35 41.66 -9.48
C LEU A 636 20.52 42.24 -8.34
N CYS A 637 20.80 41.79 -7.12
CA CYS A 637 20.18 42.27 -5.89
C CYS A 637 21.11 43.29 -5.22
N VAL A 638 20.61 44.49 -4.95
CA VAL A 638 21.37 45.61 -4.39
C VAL A 638 20.77 46.03 -3.04
N ARG A 639 21.66 46.28 -2.07
CA ARG A 639 21.32 46.77 -0.73
C ARG A 639 22.25 47.92 -0.36
N LYS A 640 21.69 49.11 -0.17
CA LYS A 640 22.42 50.29 0.36
C LYS A 640 22.31 50.32 1.88
N VAL A 641 23.44 50.56 2.56
CA VAL A 641 23.52 50.68 4.02
C VAL A 641 24.25 51.97 4.38
N PRO A 642 23.73 52.81 5.30
CA PRO A 642 24.43 54.01 5.77
C PRO A 642 25.82 53.70 6.32
N LEU A 643 26.82 54.54 6.01
CA LEU A 643 28.18 54.37 6.55
C LEU A 643 28.21 54.48 8.09
N SER A 644 27.24 55.18 8.68
CA SER A 644 27.04 55.25 10.13
C SER A 644 26.67 53.92 10.78
N ASP A 645 26.14 52.97 10.01
CA ASP A 645 25.61 51.71 10.54
C ASP A 645 26.61 50.56 10.34
N ILE A 646 27.67 50.79 9.56
CA ILE A 646 28.72 49.83 9.25
C ILE A 646 29.80 49.87 10.34
N ASN A 647 30.33 48.70 10.69
CA ASN A 647 31.46 48.57 11.59
C ASN A 647 32.67 49.35 11.04
N PRO A 648 33.14 50.41 11.74
CA PRO A 648 34.17 51.30 11.21
C PRO A 648 35.49 50.58 10.89
N THR A 649 35.81 49.50 11.61
CA THR A 649 37.02 48.70 11.38
C THR A 649 37.06 48.04 9.99
N LEU A 650 35.90 47.79 9.38
CA LEU A 650 35.78 47.25 8.02
C LEU A 650 36.01 48.30 6.94
N LEU A 651 35.92 49.59 7.29
CA LEU A 651 36.13 50.74 6.40
C LEU A 651 37.59 51.23 6.39
N GLU A 652 38.36 50.90 7.44
CA GLU A 652 39.76 51.32 7.59
C GLU A 652 40.71 50.65 6.58
N LYS A 653 40.38 49.44 6.11
CA LYS A 653 41.22 48.66 5.19
C LYS A 653 40.45 48.28 3.94
N LYS A 654 40.99 48.64 2.77
CA LYS A 654 40.47 48.23 1.46
C LYS A 654 40.32 46.70 1.40
N GLY A 655 39.20 46.20 0.89
CA GLY A 655 38.89 44.76 0.81
C GLY A 655 38.13 44.18 2.00
N LYS A 656 38.27 44.72 3.21
CA LYS A 656 37.67 44.11 4.41
C LYS A 656 36.15 44.14 4.43
N LEU A 657 35.55 45.15 3.84
CA LEU A 657 34.09 45.23 3.71
C LEU A 657 33.53 44.15 2.77
N ALA A 658 34.19 43.90 1.64
CA ALA A 658 33.79 42.85 0.69
C ALA A 658 34.01 41.44 1.26
N GLU A 659 35.13 41.21 1.95
CA GLU A 659 35.40 39.95 2.66
C GLU A 659 34.34 39.66 3.74
N ALA A 660 34.01 40.65 4.57
CA ALA A 660 33.02 40.50 5.63
C ALA A 660 31.61 40.24 5.07
N PHE A 661 31.24 40.88 3.96
CA PHE A 661 29.98 40.61 3.26
C PHE A 661 29.94 39.20 2.66
N CYS A 662 31.00 38.77 1.98
CA CYS A 662 31.17 37.41 1.46
C CYS A 662 31.08 36.36 2.59
N ALA A 663 31.78 36.58 3.70
CA ALA A 663 31.67 35.78 4.92
C ALA A 663 30.22 35.74 5.44
N GLY A 664 29.50 36.86 5.37
CA GLY A 664 28.08 36.96 5.65
C GLY A 664 27.21 36.02 4.83
N VAL A 665 27.44 35.95 3.52
CA VAL A 665 26.68 35.08 2.61
C VAL A 665 26.90 33.62 3.02
N TRP A 666 28.16 33.18 3.12
CA TRP A 666 28.45 31.75 3.31
C TRP A 666 28.32 31.27 4.76
N SER A 667 28.62 32.09 5.77
CA SER A 667 28.47 31.71 7.18
C SER A 667 27.09 32.05 7.78
N GLY A 668 26.33 32.88 7.08
CA GLY A 668 25.04 33.40 7.50
C GLY A 668 23.93 32.36 7.52
N TRP A 669 22.78 32.76 8.06
CA TRP A 669 21.59 31.93 8.15
C TRP A 669 20.99 31.65 6.76
N GLY A 670 21.09 32.57 5.81
CA GLY A 670 20.55 32.37 4.45
C GLY A 670 21.15 31.17 3.73
N TYR A 671 22.43 30.89 3.93
CA TYR A 671 23.11 29.74 3.33
C TYR A 671 23.18 28.50 4.25
N ALA A 672 22.75 28.60 5.51
CA ALA A 672 22.96 27.54 6.48
C ALA A 672 22.34 26.19 6.09
N PHE A 673 21.14 26.23 5.50
CA PHE A 673 20.46 25.02 5.03
C PHE A 673 21.19 24.39 3.84
N GLN A 674 21.53 25.17 2.80
CA GLN A 674 22.25 24.66 1.64
C GLN A 674 23.65 24.15 2.03
N ARG A 675 24.33 24.82 2.97
CA ARG A 675 25.61 24.36 3.54
C ARG A 675 25.48 23.00 4.23
N ALA A 676 24.45 22.81 5.07
CA ALA A 676 24.21 21.53 5.75
C ALA A 676 23.87 20.40 4.77
N TYR A 677 23.06 20.69 3.74
CA TYR A 677 22.75 19.73 2.67
C TYR A 677 24.01 19.31 1.91
N LEU A 678 24.82 20.28 1.46
CA LEU A 678 26.06 20.01 0.73
C LEU A 678 27.09 19.29 1.62
N ALA A 679 27.14 19.62 2.91
CA ALA A 679 28.01 18.95 3.88
C ALA A 679 27.66 17.46 3.98
N ARG A 680 26.38 17.13 4.21
CA ARG A 680 25.92 15.73 4.26
C ARG A 680 26.22 14.95 2.98
N LYS A 681 26.17 15.61 1.83
CA LYS A 681 26.31 14.95 0.52
C LYS A 681 27.75 14.82 0.04
N TYR A 682 28.60 15.79 0.36
CA TYR A 682 29.91 15.95 -0.28
C TYR A 682 31.07 16.20 0.69
N GLN A 683 30.83 16.42 1.98
CA GLN A 683 31.90 16.56 2.97
C GLN A 683 32.52 15.20 3.27
N GLY A 684 33.81 15.07 2.97
CA GLY A 684 34.57 13.85 3.17
C GLY A 684 36.04 14.06 2.89
N PRO A 685 36.86 12.99 2.88
CA PRO A 685 38.31 13.10 2.68
C PRO A 685 38.72 13.84 1.41
N GLU A 686 37.96 13.67 0.31
CA GLU A 686 38.24 14.29 -0.98
C GLU A 686 37.95 15.80 -1.04
N THR A 687 37.25 16.34 -0.05
CA THR A 687 36.84 17.76 0.04
C THR A 687 37.30 18.40 1.35
N ALA A 688 38.29 17.78 2.02
CA ALA A 688 38.81 18.23 3.32
C ALA A 688 39.49 19.61 3.27
N ASN A 689 39.93 20.06 2.09
CA ASN A 689 40.49 21.39 1.86
C ASN A 689 39.43 22.45 1.51
N HIS A 690 38.14 22.11 1.49
CA HIS A 690 37.05 23.07 1.28
C HIS A 690 36.61 23.67 2.61
N LEU A 691 36.06 24.89 2.57
CA LEU A 691 35.43 25.52 3.73
C LEU A 691 34.03 24.94 3.96
N TRP A 692 33.80 24.41 5.17
CA TRP A 692 32.53 23.76 5.54
C TRP A 692 31.92 24.37 6.79
N GLU A 693 32.73 24.65 7.81
CA GLU A 693 32.26 25.11 9.09
C GLU A 693 32.00 26.61 9.10
N ARG A 694 31.04 27.05 9.94
CA ARG A 694 30.70 28.49 10.04
C ARG A 694 31.90 29.33 10.49
N SER A 695 32.74 28.79 11.37
CA SER A 695 33.96 29.44 11.84
C SER A 695 34.98 29.63 10.71
N GLU A 696 35.18 28.61 9.89
CA GLU A 696 36.10 28.64 8.74
C GLU A 696 35.64 29.66 7.69
N LEU A 697 34.33 29.65 7.38
CA LEU A 697 33.73 30.60 6.45
C LEU A 697 33.81 32.04 6.98
N LYS A 698 33.67 32.25 8.29
CA LYS A 698 33.86 33.60 8.87
C LYS A 698 35.30 34.08 8.85
N ALA A 699 36.25 33.17 9.03
CA ALA A 699 37.67 33.50 9.15
C ALA A 699 38.39 33.64 7.80
N SER A 700 37.81 33.10 6.72
CA SER A 700 38.41 33.10 5.39
C SER A 700 38.56 34.51 4.80
N THR A 701 39.70 34.73 4.15
CA THR A 701 39.94 35.91 3.31
C THR A 701 39.35 35.74 1.90
N TYR A 702 38.91 34.54 1.51
CA TYR A 702 38.37 34.24 0.19
C TYR A 702 39.33 34.58 -0.95
N ASP A 703 40.61 34.22 -0.82
CA ASP A 703 41.58 34.40 -1.91
C ASP A 703 41.26 33.48 -3.10
N VAL A 704 41.75 33.84 -4.29
CA VAL A 704 41.50 33.07 -5.53
C VAL A 704 41.95 31.61 -5.33
N GLY A 705 41.08 30.66 -5.69
CA GLY A 705 41.25 29.23 -5.45
C GLY A 705 40.58 28.72 -4.16
N THR A 706 39.98 29.59 -3.34
CA THR A 706 39.21 29.15 -2.16
C THR A 706 38.01 28.31 -2.58
N LEU A 707 37.90 27.09 -2.04
CA LEU A 707 36.84 26.14 -2.32
C LEU A 707 35.81 26.14 -1.20
N ILE A 708 34.52 26.23 -1.54
CA ILE A 708 33.43 26.36 -0.59
C ILE A 708 32.44 25.23 -0.86
N THR A 709 32.25 24.37 0.14
CA THR A 709 31.21 23.34 0.20
C THR A 709 31.05 22.44 -1.03
N ASP A 710 32.15 22.14 -1.75
CA ASP A 710 32.14 21.35 -3.00
C ASP A 710 31.18 21.89 -4.08
N HIS A 711 30.93 23.20 -4.08
CA HIS A 711 29.99 23.79 -5.02
C HIS A 711 30.40 25.17 -5.54
N PHE A 712 31.32 25.85 -4.85
CA PHE A 712 31.82 27.15 -5.27
C PHE A 712 33.35 27.20 -5.21
N GLU A 713 33.93 27.94 -6.15
CA GLU A 713 35.37 28.23 -6.22
C GLU A 713 35.54 29.74 -6.45
N VAL A 714 36.34 30.40 -5.63
CA VAL A 714 36.69 31.81 -5.86
C VAL A 714 37.61 31.91 -7.06
N ILE A 715 37.18 32.63 -8.09
CA ILE A 715 37.93 32.77 -9.35
C ILE A 715 38.43 34.20 -9.58
N GLU A 716 37.87 35.19 -8.88
CA GLU A 716 38.31 36.58 -8.95
C GLU A 716 38.10 37.26 -7.59
N LYS A 717 39.06 38.10 -7.19
CA LYS A 717 38.95 38.94 -6.01
C LYS A 717 39.60 40.30 -6.26
N THR A 718 38.88 41.37 -5.91
CA THR A 718 39.38 42.74 -5.85
C THR A 718 39.02 43.33 -4.48
N PRO A 719 39.48 44.56 -4.14
CA PRO A 719 39.06 45.22 -2.90
C PRO A 719 37.55 45.48 -2.77
N GLU A 720 36.79 45.39 -3.86
CA GLU A 720 35.37 45.72 -3.89
C GLU A 720 34.48 44.53 -4.27
N ARG A 721 35.03 43.44 -4.82
CA ARG A 721 34.23 42.26 -5.22
C ARG A 721 34.97 40.93 -5.10
N ILE A 722 34.19 39.88 -4.90
CA ILE A 722 34.61 38.48 -4.94
C ILE A 722 33.68 37.75 -5.91
N VAL A 723 34.24 37.05 -6.89
CA VAL A 723 33.48 36.26 -7.87
C VAL A 723 33.78 34.78 -7.64
N VAL A 724 32.73 33.98 -7.52
CA VAL A 724 32.80 32.52 -7.44
C VAL A 724 32.19 31.87 -8.68
N ARG A 725 32.79 30.78 -9.15
CA ARG A 725 32.17 29.86 -10.11
C ARG A 725 31.24 28.91 -9.39
N CYS A 726 30.08 28.61 -9.96
CA CYS A 726 29.07 27.72 -9.39
C CYS A 726 28.47 26.76 -10.44
N GLY A 727 27.39 26.04 -10.09
CA GLY A 727 26.65 25.16 -11.00
C GLY A 727 27.02 23.67 -10.95
N ASP A 728 28.22 23.34 -10.45
CA ASP A 728 28.65 21.96 -10.16
C ASP A 728 29.89 21.97 -9.23
N SER A 729 30.38 20.80 -8.86
CA SER A 729 31.58 20.64 -8.03
C SER A 729 32.83 21.30 -8.64
N PRO A 730 33.64 22.03 -7.86
CA PRO A 730 34.92 22.59 -8.28
C PRO A 730 35.95 21.52 -8.68
N ARG A 731 35.70 20.25 -8.37
CA ARG A 731 36.53 19.14 -8.85
C ARG A 731 36.43 18.94 -10.37
N LYS A 732 35.41 19.51 -11.02
CA LYS A 732 35.24 19.51 -12.48
C LYS A 732 35.72 20.85 -13.04
N GLN A 733 36.97 20.91 -13.50
CA GLN A 733 37.58 22.18 -13.95
C GLN A 733 37.17 22.59 -15.38
N ASP A 734 36.81 21.63 -16.23
CA ASP A 734 36.32 21.87 -17.60
C ASP A 734 34.92 22.51 -17.62
N VAL A 735 34.43 22.83 -18.83
CA VAL A 735 33.06 23.33 -19.07
C VAL A 735 32.03 22.31 -18.58
N ARG A 736 31.00 22.77 -17.83
CA ARG A 736 29.99 21.91 -17.18
C ARG A 736 28.64 21.97 -17.89
N GLU A 737 27.78 20.97 -17.63
CA GLU A 737 26.39 20.96 -18.12
C GLU A 737 25.62 22.16 -17.56
N SER A 738 25.65 22.36 -16.24
CA SER A 738 25.19 23.58 -15.58
C SER A 738 26.40 24.35 -15.04
N ASP A 739 26.49 25.62 -15.37
CA ASP A 739 27.60 26.48 -14.97
C ASP A 739 27.08 27.87 -14.61
N GLY A 740 27.91 28.66 -13.94
CA GLY A 740 27.51 30.00 -13.58
C GLY A 740 28.56 30.76 -12.79
N LEU A 741 28.32 32.07 -12.69
CA LEU A 741 29.13 33.01 -11.94
C LEU A 741 28.26 33.70 -10.89
N PHE A 742 28.78 33.80 -9.68
CA PHE A 742 28.14 34.51 -8.57
C PHE A 742 29.12 35.56 -8.01
N GLU A 743 28.74 36.83 -8.06
CA GLU A 743 29.58 37.95 -7.61
C GLU A 743 28.96 38.59 -6.35
N MET A 744 29.78 38.77 -5.33
CA MET A 744 29.47 39.50 -4.11
C MET A 744 30.35 40.76 -4.08
N SER A 745 29.73 41.94 -4.05
CA SER A 745 30.46 43.21 -4.03
C SER A 745 29.99 44.15 -2.92
N ALA A 746 30.91 45.02 -2.51
CA ALA A 746 30.70 46.06 -1.52
C ALA A 746 31.47 47.32 -1.94
N VAL A 747 30.74 48.35 -2.36
CA VAL A 747 31.31 49.62 -2.85
C VAL A 747 30.95 50.75 -1.89
N VAL A 748 31.95 51.40 -1.32
CA VAL A 748 31.77 52.57 -0.44
C VAL A 748 31.55 53.80 -1.32
N LYS A 749 30.45 54.54 -1.10
CA LYS A 749 30.11 55.77 -1.81
C LYS A 749 30.06 56.94 -0.82
N PRO A 750 31.22 57.56 -0.48
CA PRO A 750 31.29 58.59 0.57
C PRO A 750 30.36 59.78 0.31
N GLU A 751 30.27 60.22 -0.94
CA GLU A 751 29.43 61.36 -1.35
C GLU A 751 27.92 61.08 -1.19
N GLU A 752 27.52 59.81 -1.23
CA GLU A 752 26.13 59.37 -0.97
C GLU A 752 25.92 58.98 0.50
N GLY A 753 26.96 58.97 1.33
CA GLY A 753 26.90 58.56 2.74
C GLY A 753 26.55 57.08 2.98
N VAL A 754 26.69 56.22 1.96
CA VAL A 754 26.31 54.79 2.02
C VAL A 754 27.41 53.87 1.50
N ALA A 755 27.36 52.59 1.88
CA ALA A 755 27.98 51.51 1.12
C ALA A 755 26.89 50.71 0.39
N GLU A 756 27.18 50.35 -0.86
CA GLU A 756 26.31 49.55 -1.71
C GLU A 756 26.83 48.12 -1.76
N PHE A 757 26.01 47.18 -1.29
CA PHE A 757 26.26 45.75 -1.35
C PHE A 757 25.46 45.13 -2.48
N ALA A 758 26.07 44.23 -3.24
CA ALA A 758 25.37 43.56 -4.32
C ALA A 758 25.67 42.05 -4.38
N LEU A 759 24.62 41.28 -4.68
CA LEU A 759 24.68 39.87 -5.06
C LEU A 759 24.22 39.74 -6.51
N LYS A 760 25.09 39.20 -7.34
CA LYS A 760 24.86 39.04 -8.77
C LYS A 760 24.99 37.58 -9.15
N SER A 761 23.97 37.01 -9.80
CA SER A 761 24.00 35.66 -10.37
C SER A 761 23.95 35.71 -11.88
N CYS A 762 24.73 34.86 -12.54
CA CYS A 762 24.66 34.60 -13.97
C CYS A 762 24.79 33.09 -14.19
N PHE A 763 23.67 32.42 -14.51
CA PHE A 763 23.61 30.98 -14.76
C PHE A 763 23.41 30.70 -16.24
N TYR A 764 24.06 29.65 -16.74
CA TYR A 764 23.98 29.24 -18.13
C TYR A 764 24.28 27.74 -18.27
N ARG A 765 23.88 27.18 -19.41
CA ARG A 765 24.36 25.86 -19.83
C ARG A 765 25.75 26.04 -20.41
N GLY A 766 26.76 25.36 -19.85
CA GLY A 766 28.12 25.45 -20.38
C GLY A 766 28.34 24.54 -21.60
N LYS A 767 27.84 23.30 -21.55
CA LYS A 767 28.01 22.30 -22.61
C LYS A 767 26.89 22.34 -23.66
N GLY A 768 27.29 22.32 -24.93
CA GLY A 768 26.37 22.27 -26.07
C GLY A 768 25.57 23.56 -26.26
N LYS A 769 24.89 23.68 -27.40
CA LYS A 769 24.04 24.85 -27.68
C LYS A 769 22.69 24.75 -26.95
N ALA A 770 22.23 25.86 -26.41
CA ALA A 770 20.90 26.01 -25.83
C ALA A 770 20.15 27.18 -26.47
N GLU A 771 18.87 26.97 -26.75
CA GLU A 771 17.98 28.00 -27.32
C GLU A 771 17.26 28.81 -26.23
N ASN A 772 17.15 28.24 -25.02
CA ASN A 772 16.39 28.79 -23.91
C ASN A 772 17.28 29.04 -22.69
N GLN A 773 16.84 29.95 -21.82
CA GLN A 773 17.47 30.20 -20.52
C GLN A 773 17.39 28.95 -19.62
N PRO A 774 18.39 28.71 -18.74
CA PRO A 774 18.47 27.48 -17.94
C PRO A 774 17.41 27.38 -16.84
N MET A 775 16.77 28.48 -16.43
CA MET A 775 15.73 28.47 -15.40
C MET A 775 14.39 28.99 -15.93
N PRO A 776 13.28 28.27 -15.69
CA PRO A 776 11.95 28.78 -16.01
C PRO A 776 11.53 29.92 -15.05
N PRO A 777 10.55 30.77 -15.43
CA PRO A 777 10.23 32.00 -14.69
C PRO A 777 9.90 31.81 -13.20
N HIS A 778 9.22 30.72 -12.82
CA HIS A 778 8.86 30.46 -11.43
C HIS A 778 10.08 30.07 -10.58
N ILE A 779 11.07 29.36 -11.14
CA ILE A 779 12.33 29.05 -10.47
C ILE A 779 13.19 30.30 -10.32
N LEU A 780 13.24 31.16 -11.35
CA LEU A 780 13.90 32.47 -11.23
C LEU A 780 13.26 33.34 -10.13
N TRP A 781 11.93 33.30 -9.98
CA TRP A 781 11.26 34.02 -8.90
C TRP A 781 11.65 33.51 -7.51
N LEU A 782 11.73 32.17 -7.32
CA LEU A 782 12.17 31.55 -6.08
C LEU A 782 13.64 31.86 -5.77
N HIS A 783 14.51 31.75 -6.78
CA HIS A 783 15.92 32.13 -6.69
C HIS A 783 16.07 33.58 -6.20
N LYS A 784 15.29 34.51 -6.76
CA LYS A 784 15.26 35.91 -6.32
C LYS A 784 14.85 36.08 -4.85
N GLN A 785 13.92 35.28 -4.33
CA GLN A 785 13.58 35.33 -2.90
C GLN A 785 14.74 34.79 -2.05
N TYR A 786 15.42 33.75 -2.53
CA TYR A 786 16.56 33.18 -1.83
C TYR A 786 17.77 34.14 -1.79
N THR A 787 18.07 34.83 -2.90
CA THR A 787 19.09 35.89 -2.95
C THR A 787 18.81 37.02 -1.97
N LYS A 788 17.54 37.41 -1.78
CA LYS A 788 17.16 38.40 -0.77
C LYS A 788 17.46 37.94 0.67
N LEU A 789 17.18 36.67 0.97
CA LEU A 789 17.51 36.09 2.27
C LEU A 789 19.03 36.06 2.50
N TRP A 790 19.81 35.73 1.47
CA TRP A 790 21.27 35.79 1.53
C TRP A 790 21.79 37.20 1.78
N ALA A 791 21.31 38.18 1.02
CA ALA A 791 21.69 39.58 1.19
C ALA A 791 21.37 40.08 2.60
N GLU A 792 20.13 39.95 3.06
CA GLU A 792 19.69 40.46 4.37
C GLU A 792 20.44 39.79 5.53
N THR A 793 20.72 38.48 5.45
CA THR A 793 21.48 37.79 6.50
C THR A 793 22.98 38.08 6.44
N ALA A 794 23.53 38.35 5.25
CA ALA A 794 24.93 38.72 5.08
C ALA A 794 25.23 40.13 5.60
N ILE A 795 24.30 41.08 5.44
CA ILE A 795 24.47 42.45 5.94
C ILE A 795 24.70 42.48 7.46
N ARG A 796 24.11 41.55 8.23
CA ARG A 796 24.33 41.47 9.68
C ARG A 796 25.80 41.28 10.06
N ASN A 797 26.65 40.77 9.18
CA ASN A 797 28.08 40.61 9.44
C ASN A 797 28.90 41.89 9.21
N VAL A 798 28.32 42.93 8.58
CA VAL A 798 29.03 44.21 8.32
C VAL A 798 28.53 45.36 9.18
N LEU A 799 27.36 45.21 9.80
CA LEU A 799 26.79 46.22 10.69
C LEU A 799 27.59 46.33 12.00
N ARG A 800 27.48 47.50 12.65
CA ARG A 800 27.91 47.68 14.03
C ARG A 800 27.14 46.72 14.94
N GLN A 801 27.87 46.04 15.83
CA GLN A 801 27.27 45.22 16.88
C GLN A 801 26.85 46.08 18.07
#